data_AF-A0A2T7PPG9-F1
#
_entry.id   AF-A0A2T7PPG9-F1
#
_cell.length_a   1.000
_cell.length_b   1.000
_cell.length_c   1.000
_cell.angle_alpha   90.00
_cell.angle_beta   90.00
_cell.angle_gamma   90.00
#
_symmetry.space_group_name_H-M   'P 1'
#
loop_
_entity.id
_entity.type
_entity.pdbx_description
1 polymer ?
#
loop_
_entity_poly.entity_id
_entity_poly.type
_entity_poly.pdbx_seq_one_letter_code
_entity_poly.pdbx_strand_id
1 'polypeptide(L)'
;MTFNVVYTARWEPPAAVDARQAVDDGVEAESLASGVSHSNSSVVLSVSTSTHFLFGYSTVFTAGYSGYSTVFTAGYSGYIIVFTAGYSGYIAVFTAGYSGYSTVFTAGYSGYIAVFTAGYSGYIAVFTAGYSGYSTVFTAGYSGYIAVFTAGYSGYIAVFTAGYSGYIAVFTAGYSGYITVFTAGYSGYITVFTAGIQWVHDLCNARLTAAKAFAKHVVNSSTQGTWLLSALSVAVASGCPPVAVVFTGSCRGVATTPEVAVVFTGSCRGVATTPEVAVVFPGSCRGVATTPEVAVVFTGSCRGVATTPEQAGSVAQRRLARGVRLNYPESVALIASVLQELVRDGWSVSQLMEKGRTMLGIRQVLPGVPDMVQEVQIEATFADGTKLVTVHKPIARQDGDLDLALYGSFLPVPPLSTFTDRQQITDETAEVVEAALDVLAGEVITQPGNIVLNEGRPTALLNVTNLCDRPVQVGSHYHFTECNRHLRFDRVAAIGMRLVEHSSGNSREVRTWRKQAGESGADWRLQGDVQPGPREEMNRQLYAHMYGPTAGDKVRLGDTSLVLEVERDMAVYGDECKFGGGKVLRESMGQAADRPSRDVLDTVITNALVVDAIVGIVKGDIGIKDGFIVGIGKAGNPETMNGVDKRLVVGACTEVIAGEGLLVTAGALDGHVHFICPQLAGEAIASGVTTMFGGGTGPATGSKATTCTPGPNHIRDMMLSTDSLPLNFGFTGKGNTSCPSGVAEDLREQVMAGAMGLKLHEDWGSTPSAIDTCLRAADEFDIQVMIHTDTLNESACVEDTIDVFKGRTIHTYHTEGAGGGHAPDILRVVGERAVLPSSTNPTRPYTVNTMDEHLDMLMVCHHLDSNLSEDVCFAESRIRAETISAEDVLQDVGAISMMSSDSQAMGRVGEVITRTWQTADKMKIVRGRLPEEKGDNDNIRIKRYLAKYTINPALTHGMAHLIGSLEDDKMADLVLWKPAFFGAKPEMVLKSGQITWSQMGLANASIPTPEPVQQREMFGACGKSPGANSVVFVSKVSLDRGIIQGYGLSKRAVAVSGCRRLTKADMVLNDLCPVITVDPQSYRVHLLTTGEEGEKREHLTCPPSSRLPLAQRYFLF
;
A
#
# COMPACT_ATOMS: atom_id res chain seq x y z
N MET A 1 46.10 33.23 43.95
CA MET A 1 46.44 34.65 44.22
C MET A 1 45.22 35.32 44.80
N THR A 2 45.40 36.36 45.62
CA THR A 2 44.33 36.96 46.43
C THR A 2 44.41 38.47 46.33
N PHE A 3 43.26 39.18 46.26
CA PHE A 3 43.01 40.46 46.92
C PHE A 3 41.49 40.74 46.92
N ASN A 4 41.01 41.58 47.85
CA ASN A 4 39.59 41.86 48.15
C ASN A 4 39.23 43.33 47.90
N VAL A 5 37.93 43.68 47.92
CA VAL A 5 37.32 44.86 48.60
C VAL A 5 35.77 44.83 48.46
N VAL A 6 35.02 45.49 49.36
CA VAL A 6 33.53 45.54 49.50
C VAL A 6 33.11 46.90 50.14
N TYR A 7 31.85 47.37 50.17
CA TYR A 7 30.51 46.78 49.88
C TYR A 7 29.86 47.46 48.64
N THR A 8 28.56 47.77 48.41
CA THR A 8 27.24 47.79 49.13
C THR A 8 26.13 47.84 48.02
N ALA A 9 24.78 47.83 48.16
CA ALA A 9 23.78 47.86 49.25
C ALA A 9 22.44 47.19 48.77
N ARG A 10 21.25 47.66 49.24
CA ARG A 10 19.88 47.30 48.79
C ARG A 10 18.89 48.46 49.00
N TRP A 11 17.81 48.54 48.21
CA TRP A 11 16.49 49.02 48.68
C TRP A 11 15.31 48.55 47.80
N GLU A 12 14.14 48.36 48.43
CA GLU A 12 12.81 47.95 47.92
C GLU A 12 11.75 48.43 48.94
N PRO A 13 10.43 48.41 48.68
CA PRO A 13 9.65 48.65 47.46
C PRO A 13 8.74 49.90 47.66
N PRO A 14 7.58 50.08 46.96
CA PRO A 14 6.31 49.48 47.40
C PRO A 14 5.38 49.06 46.23
N ALA A 15 4.12 48.67 46.52
CA ALA A 15 3.20 48.02 45.57
C ALA A 15 1.81 48.68 45.43
N ALA A 16 1.17 48.37 44.29
CA ALA A 16 -0.28 48.23 44.02
C ALA A 16 -1.27 49.39 44.30
N VAL A 17 -1.99 49.79 43.24
CA VAL A 17 -3.44 50.11 43.25
C VAL A 17 -4.07 49.53 41.96
N ASP A 18 -5.32 49.08 42.02
CA ASP A 18 -6.13 48.50 40.93
C ASP A 18 -7.40 49.35 40.68
N ALA A 19 -7.88 49.46 39.43
CA ALA A 19 -9.23 49.90 39.04
C ALA A 19 -9.50 49.70 37.53
N ARG A 20 -10.78 49.63 37.14
CA ARG A 20 -11.27 49.42 35.74
C ARG A 20 -12.17 50.57 35.24
N GLN A 21 -12.45 50.55 33.93
CA GLN A 21 -13.61 51.12 33.19
C GLN A 21 -13.61 52.57 32.65
N ALA A 22 -14.40 52.74 31.56
CA ALA A 22 -15.01 53.96 30.97
C ALA A 22 -14.21 54.83 29.94
N VAL A 23 -14.11 54.33 28.71
CA VAL A 23 -14.77 54.81 27.46
C VAL A 23 -14.96 56.34 27.18
N ASP A 24 -14.51 56.77 25.99
CA ASP A 24 -14.79 57.99 25.17
C ASP A 24 -14.49 59.39 25.81
N ASP A 25 -14.14 60.47 25.08
CA ASP A 25 -14.36 60.82 23.65
C ASP A 25 -13.39 61.94 23.13
N GLY A 26 -13.04 61.94 21.81
CA GLY A 26 -12.72 63.14 20.98
C GLY A 26 -11.35 63.90 20.95
N VAL A 27 -11.12 64.58 19.79
CA VAL A 27 -10.30 65.81 19.50
C VAL A 27 -8.85 65.68 18.92
N GLU A 28 -8.42 66.72 18.17
CA GLU A 28 -7.37 66.80 17.12
C GLU A 28 -6.00 67.41 17.56
N ALA A 29 -4.99 67.41 16.66
CA ALA A 29 -3.82 68.32 16.70
C ALA A 29 -3.07 68.47 15.35
N GLU A 30 -2.44 69.63 15.12
CA GLU A 30 -1.70 70.01 13.89
C GLU A 30 -0.15 69.89 13.99
N SER A 31 0.55 70.31 12.92
CA SER A 31 2.01 70.22 12.73
C SER A 31 2.85 71.34 13.36
N LEU A 32 4.11 71.04 13.70
CA LEU A 32 5.30 71.86 13.31
C LEU A 32 6.62 71.10 13.59
N ALA A 33 7.73 71.54 13.00
CA ALA A 33 9.03 70.86 13.11
C ALA A 33 10.22 71.83 13.10
N SER A 34 11.22 71.60 13.99
CA SER A 34 12.68 71.80 13.78
C SER A 34 13.43 71.81 15.11
N GLY A 35 14.61 71.16 15.21
CA GLY A 35 15.55 71.44 16.32
C GLY A 35 16.59 70.37 16.70
N VAL A 36 17.87 70.71 16.46
CA VAL A 36 19.06 70.36 17.28
C VAL A 36 19.57 68.90 17.28
N SER A 37 20.86 68.74 17.57
CA SER A 37 21.64 67.49 17.58
C SER A 37 22.28 67.19 18.94
N HIS A 38 22.58 65.91 19.17
CA HIS A 38 23.49 65.35 20.20
C HIS A 38 23.26 65.69 21.69
N SER A 39 22.69 64.75 22.44
CA SER A 39 23.30 64.18 23.67
C SER A 39 22.49 62.97 24.17
N ASN A 40 23.07 62.15 25.06
CA ASN A 40 22.44 60.92 25.53
C ASN A 40 21.34 61.20 26.58
N SER A 41 20.08 61.05 26.17
CA SER A 41 18.93 60.79 27.04
C SER A 41 17.96 59.85 26.31
N SER A 42 17.60 58.72 26.93
CA SER A 42 16.70 57.73 26.33
C SER A 42 15.23 58.18 26.46
N VAL A 43 14.69 58.78 25.39
CA VAL A 43 13.24 59.07 25.27
C VAL A 43 12.56 57.92 24.53
N VAL A 44 11.79 57.11 25.25
CA VAL A 44 10.91 56.10 24.66
C VAL A 44 9.63 56.79 24.18
N LEU A 45 9.60 57.17 22.91
CA LEU A 45 8.39 57.66 22.25
C LEU A 45 7.48 56.47 21.89
N SER A 46 6.59 56.12 22.82
CA SER A 46 5.46 55.24 22.53
C SER A 46 4.51 55.95 21.56
N VAL A 47 4.29 55.35 20.38
CA VAL A 47 3.31 55.83 19.39
C VAL A 47 2.35 54.68 19.09
N SER A 48 1.19 54.71 19.76
CA SER A 48 0.10 53.77 19.52
C SER A 48 -0.71 54.21 18.29
N THR A 49 -0.51 53.55 17.15
CA THR A 49 -1.25 53.82 15.90
C THR A 49 -1.78 52.55 15.24
N SER A 50 -2.42 51.67 16.02
CA SER A 50 -3.06 50.45 15.50
C SER A 50 -4.56 50.60 15.23
N THR A 51 -5.27 51.43 16.02
CA THR A 51 -6.74 51.50 16.02
C THR A 51 -7.32 52.41 14.94
N HIS A 52 -6.81 53.64 14.78
CA HIS A 52 -7.30 54.56 13.74
C HIS A 52 -7.04 54.05 12.31
N PHE A 53 -5.95 53.30 12.10
CA PHE A 53 -5.62 52.72 10.79
C PHE A 53 -6.69 51.72 10.33
N LEU A 54 -7.11 50.82 11.22
CA LEU A 54 -8.15 49.83 10.94
C LEU A 54 -9.54 50.45 10.73
N PHE A 55 -9.91 51.49 11.49
CA PHE A 55 -11.22 52.15 11.32
C PHE A 55 -11.35 52.91 9.99
N GLY A 56 -10.32 53.66 9.60
CA GLY A 56 -10.29 54.35 8.31
C GLY A 56 -10.27 53.38 7.12
N TYR A 57 -9.47 52.30 7.23
CA TYR A 57 -9.42 51.27 6.18
C TYR A 57 -10.75 50.52 6.06
N SER A 58 -11.37 50.14 7.18
CA SER A 58 -12.66 49.44 7.23
C SER A 58 -13.80 50.24 6.60
N THR A 59 -13.89 51.55 6.89
CA THR A 59 -14.95 52.40 6.32
C THR A 59 -14.82 52.58 4.81
N VAL A 60 -13.61 52.84 4.30
CA VAL A 60 -13.35 52.95 2.85
C VAL A 60 -13.56 51.60 2.15
N PHE A 61 -13.08 50.50 2.73
CA PHE A 61 -13.23 49.16 2.16
C PHE A 61 -14.71 48.73 2.10
N THR A 62 -15.48 48.96 3.17
CA THR A 62 -16.91 48.63 3.23
C THR A 62 -17.73 49.43 2.21
N ALA A 63 -17.44 50.73 2.05
CA ALA A 63 -18.09 51.55 1.03
C ALA A 63 -17.76 51.08 -0.40
N GLY A 64 -16.49 50.76 -0.68
CA GLY A 64 -16.06 50.22 -1.97
C GLY A 64 -16.67 48.85 -2.28
N TYR A 65 -16.73 47.94 -1.30
CA TYR A 65 -17.29 46.60 -1.46
C TYR A 65 -18.82 46.63 -1.64
N SER A 66 -19.52 47.55 -0.98
CA SER A 66 -20.95 47.82 -1.17
C SER A 66 -21.26 48.26 -2.61
N GLY A 67 -20.50 49.24 -3.13
CA GLY A 67 -20.62 49.70 -4.51
C GLY A 67 -20.31 48.60 -5.52
N TYR A 68 -19.23 47.83 -5.30
CA TYR A 68 -18.86 46.68 -6.13
C TYR A 68 -19.98 45.62 -6.16
N SER A 69 -20.51 45.23 -5.00
CA SER A 69 -21.58 44.23 -4.88
C SER A 69 -22.85 44.64 -5.63
N THR A 70 -23.24 45.92 -5.54
CA THR A 70 -24.44 46.45 -6.21
C THR A 70 -24.28 46.45 -7.73
N VAL A 71 -23.13 46.89 -8.23
CA VAL A 71 -22.81 46.89 -9.68
C VAL A 71 -22.67 45.45 -10.22
N PHE A 72 -22.00 44.57 -9.47
CA PHE A 72 -21.83 43.17 -9.84
C PHE A 72 -23.17 42.44 -9.95
N THR A 73 -24.06 42.62 -8.96
CA THR A 73 -25.40 41.99 -8.94
C THR A 73 -26.26 42.45 -10.11
N ALA A 74 -26.24 43.75 -10.43
CA ALA A 74 -26.95 44.30 -11.59
C ALA A 74 -26.40 43.74 -12.92
N GLY A 75 -25.07 43.68 -13.07
CA GLY A 75 -24.41 43.11 -14.25
C GLY A 75 -24.70 41.62 -14.44
N TYR A 76 -24.71 40.83 -13.36
CA TYR A 76 -24.98 39.39 -13.41
C TYR A 76 -26.44 39.09 -13.79
N SER A 77 -27.39 39.89 -13.28
CA SER A 77 -28.81 39.79 -13.66
C SER A 77 -29.02 40.11 -15.15
N GLY A 78 -28.37 41.18 -15.66
CA GLY A 78 -28.37 41.50 -17.08
C GLY A 78 -27.77 40.41 -17.97
N TYR A 79 -26.66 39.80 -17.53
CA TYR A 79 -26.04 38.66 -18.20
C TYR A 79 -27.00 37.47 -18.31
N ILE A 80 -27.69 37.09 -17.22
CA ILE A 80 -28.65 35.97 -17.21
C ILE A 80 -29.80 36.22 -18.20
N ILE A 81 -30.36 37.44 -18.24
CA ILE A 81 -31.46 37.77 -19.17
C ILE A 81 -31.02 37.62 -20.63
N VAL A 82 -29.84 38.15 -21.00
CA VAL A 82 -29.30 38.05 -22.36
C VAL A 82 -28.94 36.61 -22.72
N PHE A 83 -28.35 35.86 -21.79
CA PHE A 83 -27.96 34.46 -22.00
C PHE A 83 -29.18 33.57 -22.23
N THR A 84 -30.21 33.67 -21.37
CA THR A 84 -31.46 32.90 -21.50
C THR A 84 -32.20 33.20 -22.80
N ALA A 85 -32.24 34.47 -23.22
CA ALA A 85 -32.82 34.85 -24.51
C ALA A 85 -32.04 34.26 -25.70
N GLY A 86 -30.70 34.33 -25.67
CA GLY A 86 -29.83 33.75 -26.70
C GLY A 86 -29.95 32.22 -26.80
N TYR A 87 -30.00 31.53 -25.66
CA TYR A 87 -30.17 30.07 -25.61
C TYR A 87 -31.55 29.63 -26.14
N SER A 88 -32.60 30.39 -25.81
CA SER A 88 -33.96 30.13 -26.33
C SER A 88 -34.03 30.29 -27.85
N GLY A 89 -33.36 31.31 -28.40
CA GLY A 89 -33.23 31.50 -29.85
C GLY A 89 -32.43 30.39 -30.53
N TYR A 90 -31.33 29.94 -29.91
CA TYR A 90 -30.53 28.81 -30.41
C TYR A 90 -31.37 27.52 -30.49
N ILE A 91 -32.11 27.18 -29.43
CA ILE A 91 -33.00 26.00 -29.42
C ILE A 91 -34.04 26.09 -30.53
N ALA A 92 -34.71 27.23 -30.71
CA ALA A 92 -35.70 27.41 -31.78
C ALA A 92 -35.12 27.18 -33.20
N VAL A 93 -33.95 27.75 -33.48
CA VAL A 93 -33.26 27.57 -34.78
C VAL A 93 -32.79 26.13 -34.96
N PHE A 94 -32.25 25.50 -33.91
CA PHE A 94 -31.78 24.11 -33.96
C PHE A 94 -32.94 23.14 -34.21
N THR A 95 -34.07 23.30 -33.50
CA THR A 95 -35.28 22.48 -33.71
C THR A 95 -35.85 22.63 -35.12
N ALA A 96 -35.87 23.84 -35.68
CA ALA A 96 -36.31 24.07 -37.07
C ALA A 96 -35.35 23.46 -38.10
N GLY A 97 -34.02 23.54 -37.87
CA GLY A 97 -33.03 22.88 -38.70
C GLY A 97 -33.15 21.35 -38.68
N TYR A 98 -33.39 20.77 -37.49
CA TYR A 98 -33.48 19.32 -37.31
C TYR A 98 -34.77 18.73 -37.91
N SER A 99 -35.91 19.45 -37.83
CA SER A 99 -37.16 19.01 -38.49
C SER A 99 -37.06 19.10 -40.02
N GLY A 100 -36.40 20.14 -40.55
CA GLY A 100 -36.06 20.25 -41.97
C GLY A 100 -35.17 19.11 -42.47
N TYR A 101 -34.08 18.82 -41.74
CA TYR A 101 -33.19 17.70 -42.01
C TYR A 101 -33.95 16.36 -42.00
N SER A 102 -34.73 16.09 -40.95
CA SER A 102 -35.53 14.86 -40.82
C SER A 102 -36.52 14.67 -41.98
N THR A 103 -37.17 15.76 -42.42
CA THR A 103 -38.11 15.72 -43.56
C THR A 103 -37.40 15.37 -44.87
N VAL A 104 -36.25 15.99 -45.16
CA VAL A 104 -35.45 15.70 -46.37
C VAL A 104 -34.86 14.29 -46.31
N PHE A 105 -34.35 13.86 -45.15
CA PHE A 105 -33.79 12.53 -44.95
C PHE A 105 -34.85 11.44 -45.16
N THR A 106 -36.05 11.60 -44.57
CA THR A 106 -37.18 10.66 -44.72
C THR A 106 -37.65 10.56 -46.17
N ALA A 107 -37.74 11.68 -46.89
CA ALA A 107 -38.06 11.68 -48.31
C ALA A 107 -36.99 10.97 -49.15
N GLY A 108 -35.70 11.23 -48.89
CA GLY A 108 -34.58 10.56 -49.56
C GLY A 108 -34.56 9.04 -49.32
N TYR A 109 -34.79 8.61 -48.07
CA TYR A 109 -34.82 7.18 -47.70
C TYR A 109 -36.03 6.46 -48.33
N SER A 110 -37.18 7.13 -48.40
CA SER A 110 -38.37 6.62 -49.09
C SER A 110 -38.14 6.47 -50.60
N GLY A 111 -37.47 7.44 -51.23
CA GLY A 111 -37.04 7.34 -52.63
C GLY A 111 -36.05 6.20 -52.86
N TYR A 112 -35.08 6.01 -51.95
CA TYR A 112 -34.13 4.90 -52.00
C TYR A 112 -34.85 3.54 -51.93
N ILE A 113 -35.78 3.35 -50.99
CA ILE A 113 -36.56 2.10 -50.87
C ILE A 113 -37.42 1.85 -52.12
N ALA A 114 -38.03 2.88 -52.70
CA ALA A 114 -38.80 2.75 -53.94
C ALA A 114 -37.93 2.29 -55.12
N VAL A 115 -36.76 2.90 -55.31
CA VAL A 115 -35.78 2.52 -56.35
C VAL A 115 -35.22 1.12 -56.10
N PHE A 116 -34.92 0.77 -54.85
CA PHE A 116 -34.39 -0.56 -54.50
C PHE A 116 -35.44 -1.67 -54.76
N THR A 117 -36.71 -1.41 -54.43
CA THR A 117 -37.82 -2.35 -54.67
C THR A 117 -38.11 -2.55 -56.17
N ALA A 118 -38.04 -1.48 -56.96
CA ALA A 118 -38.13 -1.55 -58.42
C ALA A 118 -36.91 -2.29 -59.03
N GLY A 119 -35.71 -2.07 -58.48
CA GLY A 119 -34.50 -2.77 -58.89
C GLY A 119 -34.56 -4.28 -58.61
N TYR A 120 -35.01 -4.68 -57.41
CA TYR A 120 -35.06 -6.08 -57.01
C TYR A 120 -36.09 -6.90 -57.80
N SER A 121 -37.20 -6.29 -58.21
CA SER A 121 -38.19 -6.91 -59.09
C SER A 121 -37.71 -7.02 -60.55
N GLY A 122 -36.91 -6.08 -61.04
CA GLY A 122 -36.23 -6.19 -62.34
C GLY A 122 -35.08 -7.20 -62.36
N TYR A 123 -34.37 -7.37 -61.25
CA TYR A 123 -33.18 -8.24 -61.12
C TYR A 123 -33.44 -9.69 -61.55
N ILE A 124 -34.60 -10.25 -61.16
CA ILE A 124 -35.00 -11.63 -61.50
C ILE A 124 -35.21 -11.83 -63.00
N ALA A 125 -35.63 -10.79 -63.74
CA ALA A 125 -35.79 -10.86 -65.20
C ALA A 125 -34.47 -10.69 -65.95
N VAL A 126 -33.59 -9.80 -65.48
CA VAL A 126 -32.36 -9.40 -66.19
C VAL A 126 -31.21 -10.40 -65.99
N PHE A 127 -31.22 -11.23 -64.95
CA PHE A 127 -30.15 -12.21 -64.69
C PHE A 127 -29.96 -13.26 -65.83
N THR A 128 -30.92 -13.36 -66.76
CA THR A 128 -30.84 -14.21 -67.95
C THR A 128 -30.09 -13.55 -69.12
N ALA A 129 -29.81 -12.23 -69.11
CA ALA A 129 -29.21 -11.55 -70.27
C ALA A 129 -28.39 -10.26 -69.94
N GLY A 130 -27.07 -10.32 -70.17
CA GLY A 130 -26.26 -9.16 -70.59
C GLY A 130 -25.77 -8.21 -69.49
N TYR A 131 -24.56 -8.43 -68.97
CA TYR A 131 -23.95 -7.68 -67.86
C TYR A 131 -23.41 -6.27 -68.22
N SER A 132 -24.08 -5.52 -69.11
CA SER A 132 -23.64 -4.19 -69.57
C SER A 132 -24.46 -3.01 -69.02
N GLY A 133 -25.74 -3.19 -68.70
CA GLY A 133 -26.60 -2.12 -68.20
C GLY A 133 -26.35 -1.70 -66.74
N TYR A 134 -25.72 -2.57 -65.94
CA TYR A 134 -25.57 -2.41 -64.49
C TYR A 134 -24.80 -1.13 -64.10
N SER A 135 -23.66 -0.87 -64.76
CA SER A 135 -22.80 0.29 -64.44
C SER A 135 -23.54 1.61 -64.62
N THR A 136 -24.26 1.78 -65.74
CA THR A 136 -24.95 3.03 -66.08
C THR A 136 -26.03 3.39 -65.06
N VAL A 137 -26.82 2.40 -64.61
CA VAL A 137 -27.87 2.60 -63.60
C VAL A 137 -27.26 2.88 -62.22
N PHE A 138 -26.21 2.15 -61.83
CA PHE A 138 -25.55 2.33 -60.55
C PHE A 138 -24.90 3.71 -60.42
N THR A 139 -24.17 4.17 -61.45
CA THR A 139 -23.57 5.51 -61.48
C THR A 139 -24.63 6.61 -61.44
N ALA A 140 -25.75 6.46 -62.17
CA ALA A 140 -26.85 7.41 -62.13
C ALA A 140 -27.44 7.53 -60.70
N GLY A 141 -27.77 6.39 -60.07
CA GLY A 141 -28.30 6.36 -58.70
C GLY A 141 -27.37 7.00 -57.67
N TYR A 142 -26.07 6.66 -57.71
CA TYR A 142 -25.07 7.23 -56.80
C TYR A 142 -24.87 8.74 -57.00
N SER A 143 -24.92 9.23 -58.24
CA SER A 143 -24.82 10.67 -58.54
C SER A 143 -26.01 11.47 -57.99
N GLY A 144 -27.22 10.91 -58.04
CA GLY A 144 -28.42 11.50 -57.45
C GLY A 144 -28.36 11.54 -55.92
N TYR A 145 -27.90 10.45 -55.29
CA TYR A 145 -27.68 10.39 -53.84
C TYR A 145 -26.67 11.45 -53.38
N ILE A 146 -25.51 11.54 -54.03
CA ILE A 146 -24.47 12.55 -53.72
C ILE A 146 -25.03 13.97 -53.89
N ALA A 147 -25.76 14.26 -54.96
CA ALA A 147 -26.34 15.59 -55.19
C ALA A 147 -27.31 16.01 -54.07
N VAL A 148 -28.23 15.12 -53.66
CA VAL A 148 -29.17 15.38 -52.55
C VAL A 148 -28.44 15.52 -51.22
N PHE A 149 -27.48 14.65 -50.93
CA PHE A 149 -26.72 14.69 -49.67
C PHE A 149 -25.87 15.97 -49.57
N THR A 150 -25.16 16.37 -50.64
CA THR A 150 -24.38 17.61 -50.70
C THR A 150 -25.27 18.84 -50.55
N ALA A 151 -26.46 18.87 -51.15
CA ALA A 151 -27.41 19.98 -50.98
C ALA A 151 -27.92 20.07 -49.54
N GLY A 152 -28.29 18.94 -48.92
CA GLY A 152 -28.71 18.87 -47.52
C GLY A 152 -27.62 19.33 -46.55
N TYR A 153 -26.39 18.85 -46.73
CA TYR A 153 -25.24 19.25 -45.89
C TYR A 153 -24.89 20.73 -46.06
N SER A 154 -25.00 21.26 -47.28
CA SER A 154 -24.76 22.68 -47.58
C SER A 154 -25.82 23.58 -46.92
N GLY A 155 -27.10 23.16 -46.94
CA GLY A 155 -28.19 23.82 -46.19
C GLY A 155 -27.99 23.77 -44.68
N TYR A 156 -27.59 22.61 -44.14
CA TYR A 156 -27.27 22.45 -42.72
C TYR A 156 -26.12 23.38 -42.30
N ILE A 157 -25.01 23.40 -43.05
CA ILE A 157 -23.87 24.30 -42.78
C ILE A 157 -24.31 25.77 -42.84
N ALA A 158 -25.10 26.18 -43.84
CA ALA A 158 -25.57 27.56 -43.94
C ALA A 158 -26.41 27.99 -42.72
N VAL A 159 -27.35 27.15 -42.27
CA VAL A 159 -28.17 27.42 -41.08
C VAL A 159 -27.32 27.40 -39.81
N PHE A 160 -26.40 26.44 -39.67
CA PHE A 160 -25.53 26.32 -38.52
C PHE A 160 -24.56 27.50 -38.40
N THR A 161 -23.92 27.91 -39.50
CA THR A 161 -23.06 29.10 -39.56
C THR A 161 -23.85 30.37 -39.27
N ALA A 162 -25.09 30.52 -39.77
CA ALA A 162 -25.92 31.68 -39.43
C ALA A 162 -26.29 31.71 -37.94
N GLY A 163 -26.67 30.56 -37.36
CA GLY A 163 -26.97 30.41 -35.93
C GLY A 163 -25.76 30.72 -35.05
N TYR A 164 -24.59 30.17 -35.37
CA TYR A 164 -23.35 30.46 -34.65
C TYR A 164 -22.91 31.93 -34.80
N SER A 165 -23.11 32.54 -35.97
CA SER A 165 -22.81 33.96 -36.17
C SER A 165 -23.70 34.86 -35.32
N GLY A 166 -24.99 34.53 -35.20
CA GLY A 166 -25.93 35.21 -34.31
C GLY A 166 -25.58 35.01 -32.84
N TYR A 167 -25.25 33.78 -32.43
CA TYR A 167 -24.77 33.47 -31.08
C TYR A 167 -23.52 34.26 -30.72
N ILE A 168 -22.50 34.27 -31.59
CA ILE A 168 -21.26 35.04 -31.39
C ILE A 168 -21.58 36.54 -31.29
N ALA A 169 -22.44 37.10 -32.15
CA ALA A 169 -22.80 38.52 -32.08
C ALA A 169 -23.47 38.91 -30.75
N VAL A 170 -24.43 38.10 -30.27
CA VAL A 170 -25.09 38.32 -28.97
C VAL A 170 -24.11 38.11 -27.81
N PHE A 171 -23.28 37.07 -27.85
CA PHE A 171 -22.30 36.77 -26.82
C PHE A 171 -21.24 37.87 -26.73
N THR A 172 -20.67 38.33 -27.84
CA THR A 172 -19.71 39.44 -27.90
C THR A 172 -20.34 40.76 -27.45
N ALA A 173 -21.60 41.04 -27.78
CA ALA A 173 -22.29 42.22 -27.26
C ALA A 173 -22.47 42.16 -25.73
N GLY A 174 -22.90 41.01 -25.21
CA GLY A 174 -23.02 40.76 -23.76
C GLY A 174 -21.68 40.87 -23.03
N TYR A 175 -20.62 40.27 -23.57
CA TYR A 175 -19.27 40.33 -23.00
C TYR A 175 -18.68 41.74 -23.06
N SER A 176 -18.95 42.50 -24.13
CA SER A 176 -18.53 43.90 -24.25
C SER A 176 -19.25 44.80 -23.23
N GLY A 177 -20.55 44.57 -23.01
CA GLY A 177 -21.31 45.23 -21.94
C GLY A 177 -20.77 44.89 -20.55
N TYR A 178 -20.52 43.60 -20.28
CA TYR A 178 -19.91 43.13 -19.03
C TYR A 178 -18.53 43.77 -18.80
N ILE A 179 -17.64 43.74 -19.81
CA ILE A 179 -16.31 44.39 -19.73
C ILE A 179 -16.45 45.90 -19.50
N THR A 180 -17.37 46.58 -20.17
CA THR A 180 -17.56 48.04 -19.99
C THR A 180 -17.97 48.38 -18.55
N VAL A 181 -18.93 47.63 -17.98
CA VAL A 181 -19.37 47.81 -16.58
C VAL A 181 -18.27 47.42 -15.60
N PHE A 182 -17.58 46.30 -15.84
CA PHE A 182 -16.49 45.81 -15.00
C PHE A 182 -15.32 46.78 -15.00
N THR A 183 -14.85 47.24 -16.17
CA THR A 183 -13.78 48.24 -16.31
C THR A 183 -14.16 49.59 -15.69
N ALA A 184 -15.42 50.04 -15.79
CA ALA A 184 -15.86 51.24 -15.10
C ALA A 184 -15.78 51.09 -13.57
N GLY A 185 -16.28 49.97 -13.02
CA GLY A 185 -16.18 49.67 -11.58
C GLY A 185 -14.72 49.52 -11.11
N TYR A 186 -13.89 48.83 -11.88
CA TYR A 186 -12.48 48.61 -11.58
C TYR A 186 -11.65 49.90 -11.70
N SER A 187 -12.00 50.80 -12.63
CA SER A 187 -11.40 52.13 -12.74
C SER A 187 -11.79 53.05 -11.59
N GLY A 188 -13.04 52.98 -11.11
CA GLY A 188 -13.47 53.65 -9.88
C GLY A 188 -12.72 53.14 -8.65
N TYR A 189 -12.62 51.82 -8.49
CA TYR A 189 -11.82 51.17 -7.45
C TYR A 189 -10.35 51.60 -7.52
N ILE A 190 -9.71 51.52 -8.69
CA ILE A 190 -8.33 51.98 -8.91
C ILE A 190 -8.19 53.47 -8.60
N THR A 191 -9.15 54.34 -8.95
CA THR A 191 -9.04 55.78 -8.65
C THR A 191 -8.97 56.04 -7.14
N VAL A 192 -9.82 55.37 -6.35
CA VAL A 192 -9.80 55.47 -4.87
C VAL A 192 -8.55 54.82 -4.28
N PHE A 193 -8.16 53.64 -4.79
CA PHE A 193 -7.00 52.88 -4.32
C PHE A 193 -5.68 53.59 -4.65
N THR A 194 -5.55 54.18 -5.85
CA THR A 194 -4.42 55.01 -6.27
C THR A 194 -4.35 56.32 -5.50
N ALA A 195 -5.47 56.96 -5.14
CA ALA A 195 -5.44 58.12 -4.24
C ALA A 195 -4.87 57.75 -2.85
N GLY A 196 -5.28 56.61 -2.29
CA GLY A 196 -4.70 56.07 -1.06
C GLY A 196 -3.21 55.72 -1.20
N ILE A 197 -2.82 55.04 -2.28
CA ILE A 197 -1.42 54.73 -2.57
C ILE A 197 -0.59 55.99 -2.80
N GLN A 198 -1.11 57.03 -3.44
CA GLN A 198 -0.38 58.29 -3.66
C GLN A 198 -0.09 59.00 -2.33
N TRP A 199 -1.06 59.03 -1.41
CA TRP A 199 -0.85 59.57 -0.06
C TRP A 199 0.23 58.79 0.72
N VAL A 200 0.21 57.45 0.65
CA VAL A 200 1.26 56.59 1.23
C VAL A 200 2.61 56.81 0.53
N HIS A 201 2.63 56.89 -0.79
CA HIS A 201 3.82 57.12 -1.61
C HIS A 201 4.50 58.46 -1.28
N ASP A 202 3.74 59.52 -1.06
CA ASP A 202 4.29 60.84 -0.77
C ASP A 202 4.81 60.92 0.67
N LEU A 203 4.12 60.27 1.63
CA LEU A 203 4.60 60.04 2.99
C LEU A 203 5.90 59.20 3.02
N CYS A 204 5.98 58.17 2.18
CA CYS A 204 7.19 57.35 1.99
C CYS A 204 8.31 58.14 1.32
N ASN A 205 8.05 58.97 0.31
CA ASN A 205 9.08 59.75 -0.38
C ASN A 205 9.69 60.85 0.50
N ALA A 206 8.90 61.46 1.40
CA ALA A 206 9.44 62.36 2.42
C ALA A 206 10.52 61.66 3.29
N ARG A 207 10.25 60.42 3.72
CA ARG A 207 11.20 59.59 4.49
C ARG A 207 12.37 59.09 3.64
N LEU A 208 12.11 58.67 2.40
CA LEU A 208 13.11 58.15 1.46
C LEU A 208 14.12 59.24 1.05
N THR A 209 13.69 60.50 0.97
CA THR A 209 14.57 61.64 0.66
C THR A 209 15.55 61.91 1.80
N ALA A 210 15.12 61.78 3.07
CA ALA A 210 16.02 61.84 4.22
C ALA A 210 17.02 60.68 4.23
N ALA A 211 16.58 59.44 3.94
CA ALA A 211 17.46 58.28 3.87
C ALA A 211 18.52 58.38 2.75
N LYS A 212 18.15 58.90 1.57
CA LYS A 212 19.05 59.11 0.43
C LYS A 212 20.16 60.13 0.72
N ALA A 213 19.95 61.09 1.62
CA ALA A 213 21.00 62.01 2.06
C ALA A 213 22.07 61.31 2.91
N PHE A 214 21.67 60.35 3.75
CA PHE A 214 22.58 59.60 4.63
C PHE A 214 23.39 58.54 3.86
N ALA A 215 22.74 57.77 2.98
CA ALA A 215 23.38 56.69 2.22
C ALA A 215 24.53 57.17 1.31
N LYS A 216 24.48 58.42 0.84
CA LYS A 216 25.49 59.00 -0.06
C LYS A 216 26.87 59.24 0.60
N HIS A 217 26.99 59.06 1.91
CA HIS A 217 28.24 59.28 2.64
C HIS A 217 29.06 58.00 2.92
N VAL A 218 28.52 56.81 2.65
CA VAL A 218 29.10 55.53 3.10
C VAL A 218 29.76 54.72 1.96
N VAL A 219 29.24 54.78 0.73
CA VAL A 219 29.66 53.89 -0.37
C VAL A 219 30.64 54.60 -1.30
N ASN A 220 31.92 54.67 -0.94
CA ASN A 220 32.97 55.19 -1.83
C ASN A 220 34.39 54.60 -1.61
N SER A 221 34.48 53.32 -1.22
CA SER A 221 35.77 52.61 -1.05
C SER A 221 35.67 51.11 -1.38
N SER A 222 36.57 50.65 -2.27
CA SER A 222 37.03 49.27 -2.56
C SER A 222 36.02 48.10 -2.55
N THR A 223 35.73 47.34 -3.62
CA THR A 223 36.55 46.64 -4.65
C THR A 223 37.35 45.42 -4.19
N GLN A 224 36.74 44.22 -4.25
CA GLN A 224 37.23 42.94 -4.84
C GLN A 224 36.68 41.70 -4.10
N GLY A 225 36.54 40.56 -4.80
CA GLY A 225 36.87 39.26 -4.19
C GLY A 225 35.84 38.12 -4.28
N THR A 226 34.61 38.32 -3.82
CA THR A 226 33.61 37.22 -3.70
C THR A 226 32.18 37.76 -3.68
N TRP A 227 31.23 37.02 -4.27
CA TRP A 227 29.79 37.37 -4.25
C TRP A 227 29.10 36.94 -2.94
N LEU A 228 29.52 37.55 -1.83
CA LEU A 228 28.72 37.60 -0.60
C LEU A 228 27.70 38.75 -0.73
N LEU A 229 26.40 38.44 -0.71
CA LEU A 229 25.32 39.42 -0.78
C LEU A 229 25.07 40.11 0.57
N SER A 230 26.10 40.68 1.18
CA SER A 230 26.01 41.47 2.42
C SER A 230 25.47 42.91 2.22
N ALA A 231 25.05 43.25 1.00
CA ALA A 231 24.65 44.61 0.60
C ALA A 231 23.15 44.93 0.77
N LEU A 232 22.31 43.97 1.19
CA LEU A 232 20.84 44.11 1.21
C LEU A 232 20.20 44.12 2.60
N SER A 233 20.96 43.83 3.67
CA SER A 233 20.49 43.74 5.07
C SER A 233 19.94 45.04 5.68
N VAL A 234 19.92 46.15 4.93
CA VAL A 234 19.50 47.49 5.41
C VAL A 234 18.17 47.93 4.77
N ALA A 235 17.73 47.30 3.68
CA ALA A 235 16.48 47.67 3.01
C ALA A 235 15.23 47.13 3.74
N VAL A 236 15.30 45.90 4.27
CA VAL A 236 14.13 45.16 4.76
C VAL A 236 13.59 45.69 6.08
N ALA A 237 14.44 46.32 6.91
CA ALA A 237 14.04 47.07 8.10
C ALA A 237 13.12 48.30 7.82
N SER A 238 12.76 48.54 6.55
CA SER A 238 11.82 49.59 6.11
C SER A 238 10.61 49.08 5.31
N GLY A 239 10.35 47.76 5.28
CA GLY A 239 9.04 47.21 4.90
C GLY A 239 8.67 47.28 3.41
N CYS A 240 9.60 47.02 2.50
CA CYS A 240 9.31 46.84 1.07
C CYS A 240 9.01 45.36 0.73
N PRO A 241 8.15 45.07 -0.27
CA PRO A 241 7.84 43.70 -0.70
C PRO A 241 9.03 43.02 -1.42
N PRO A 242 9.07 41.68 -1.45
CA PRO A 242 10.21 40.91 -1.97
C PRO A 242 10.37 41.01 -3.50
N VAL A 243 11.60 40.83 -3.96
CA VAL A 243 11.98 40.85 -5.39
C VAL A 243 12.15 39.41 -5.90
N ALA A 244 11.69 39.14 -7.12
CA ALA A 244 11.90 37.86 -7.80
C ALA A 244 13.17 37.88 -8.68
N VAL A 245 13.96 36.81 -8.63
CA VAL A 245 15.21 36.65 -9.39
C VAL A 245 15.16 35.32 -10.17
N VAL A 246 15.29 35.41 -11.50
CA VAL A 246 15.25 34.24 -12.39
C VAL A 246 16.67 33.86 -12.82
N PHE A 247 17.04 32.58 -12.64
CA PHE A 247 18.31 32.05 -13.11
C PHE A 247 18.11 31.14 -14.35
N THR A 248 18.86 31.45 -15.41
CA THR A 248 18.90 30.69 -16.66
C THR A 248 20.25 29.96 -16.80
N GLY A 249 20.24 28.65 -16.66
CA GLY A 249 21.43 27.80 -16.72
C GLY A 249 21.44 26.66 -15.70
N SER A 250 22.53 25.89 -15.68
CA SER A 250 22.73 24.77 -14.75
C SER A 250 23.62 25.20 -13.58
N CYS A 251 23.15 24.99 -12.34
CA CYS A 251 23.77 25.52 -11.12
C CYS A 251 24.26 24.43 -10.15
N ARG A 252 25.30 24.73 -9.37
CA ARG A 252 25.93 23.78 -8.43
C ARG A 252 26.37 24.50 -7.16
N GLY A 253 25.82 24.12 -6.00
CA GLY A 253 26.14 24.72 -4.70
C GLY A 253 25.57 26.13 -4.53
N VAL A 254 24.24 26.25 -4.52
CA VAL A 254 23.52 27.53 -4.30
C VAL A 254 22.82 27.51 -2.95
N ALA A 255 22.97 28.61 -2.20
CA ALA A 255 22.23 28.90 -0.98
C ALA A 255 21.60 30.30 -1.09
N THR A 256 20.37 30.47 -0.58
CA THR A 256 19.59 31.70 -0.68
C THR A 256 19.17 32.20 0.71
N THR A 257 19.06 33.51 0.86
CA THR A 257 18.48 34.16 2.06
C THR A 257 16.95 34.22 1.97
N PRO A 258 16.20 34.42 3.09
CA PRO A 258 14.76 34.13 3.15
C PRO A 258 13.83 35.01 2.29
N GLU A 259 14.31 36.10 1.70
CA GLU A 259 13.49 37.25 1.28
C GLU A 259 13.41 37.46 -0.24
N VAL A 260 13.77 36.43 -1.04
CA VAL A 260 13.89 36.52 -2.51
C VAL A 260 13.25 35.30 -3.18
N ALA A 261 12.31 35.53 -4.10
CA ALA A 261 11.70 34.45 -4.88
C ALA A 261 12.64 34.01 -6.02
N VAL A 262 12.95 32.71 -6.12
CA VAL A 262 13.97 32.20 -7.05
C VAL A 262 13.41 31.12 -7.98
N VAL A 263 13.57 31.33 -9.29
CA VAL A 263 13.15 30.37 -10.33
C VAL A 263 14.38 29.80 -11.06
N PHE A 264 14.50 28.47 -11.09
CA PHE A 264 15.54 27.75 -11.83
C PHE A 264 14.95 27.09 -13.08
N THR A 265 15.62 27.25 -14.22
CA THR A 265 15.16 26.73 -15.53
C THR A 265 16.05 25.61 -16.10
N GLY A 266 16.99 25.09 -15.31
CA GLY A 266 17.93 24.04 -15.70
C GLY A 266 18.25 23.07 -14.55
N SER A 267 19.11 22.07 -14.81
CA SER A 267 19.45 21.04 -13.84
C SER A 267 20.33 21.59 -12.69
N CYS A 268 19.89 21.36 -11.45
CA CYS A 268 20.57 21.80 -10.24
C CYS A 268 21.05 20.62 -9.38
N ARG A 269 22.16 20.80 -8.64
CA ARG A 269 22.71 19.78 -7.74
C ARG A 269 23.31 20.39 -6.48
N GLY A 270 22.75 20.05 -5.32
CA GLY A 270 23.09 20.65 -4.02
C GLY A 270 22.53 22.07 -3.90
N VAL A 271 21.29 22.17 -3.43
CA VAL A 271 20.58 23.42 -3.16
C VAL A 271 19.95 23.33 -1.77
N ALA A 272 20.08 24.39 -0.98
CA ALA A 272 19.48 24.50 0.35
C ALA A 272 18.79 25.87 0.50
N THR A 273 17.57 25.87 1.03
CA THR A 273 16.70 27.05 1.13
C THR A 273 16.06 27.15 2.51
N THR A 274 16.08 28.34 3.10
CA THR A 274 15.33 28.73 4.31
C THR A 274 13.84 28.95 3.98
N PRO A 275 12.92 29.03 4.98
CA PRO A 275 11.46 29.06 4.73
C PRO A 275 10.95 30.30 3.98
N GLU A 276 9.63 30.27 3.68
CA GLU A 276 8.79 31.31 3.05
C GLU A 276 8.89 31.51 1.52
N VAL A 277 9.68 30.72 0.77
CA VAL A 277 9.80 30.87 -0.70
C VAL A 277 9.41 29.62 -1.47
N ALA A 278 8.39 29.73 -2.34
CA ALA A 278 8.02 28.68 -3.30
C ALA A 278 9.07 28.53 -4.42
N VAL A 279 9.49 27.30 -4.70
CA VAL A 279 10.50 26.96 -5.72
C VAL A 279 9.88 26.02 -6.76
N VAL A 280 10.13 26.30 -8.04
CA VAL A 280 9.65 25.51 -9.18
C VAL A 280 10.82 24.82 -9.87
N PHE A 281 10.74 23.49 -10.03
CA PHE A 281 11.77 22.67 -10.68
C PHE A 281 11.21 21.97 -11.93
N PRO A 282 11.46 22.48 -13.15
CA PRO A 282 10.98 21.87 -14.39
C PRO A 282 11.88 20.73 -14.91
N GLY A 283 12.70 20.09 -14.06
CA GLY A 283 13.71 19.12 -14.47
C GLY A 283 14.23 18.25 -13.34
N SER A 284 15.01 17.21 -13.69
CA SER A 284 15.48 16.19 -12.75
C SER A 284 16.49 16.72 -11.73
N CYS A 285 16.21 16.48 -10.45
CA CYS A 285 17.02 16.95 -9.31
C CYS A 285 17.49 15.77 -8.44
N ARG A 286 18.61 15.97 -7.72
CA ARG A 286 19.10 15.05 -6.66
C ARG A 286 19.67 15.86 -5.50
N GLY A 287 19.23 15.55 -4.28
CA GLY A 287 19.70 16.19 -3.05
C GLY A 287 19.17 17.61 -2.89
N VAL A 288 17.88 17.70 -2.53
CA VAL A 288 17.19 18.94 -2.12
C VAL A 288 16.65 18.69 -0.71
N ALA A 289 16.75 19.67 0.17
CA ALA A 289 16.22 19.63 1.53
C ALA A 289 15.47 20.94 1.82
N THR A 290 14.29 20.84 2.42
CA THR A 290 13.36 21.96 2.67
C THR A 290 12.71 21.82 4.04
N THR A 291 12.45 22.94 4.71
CA THR A 291 11.69 23.02 5.96
C THR A 291 10.17 22.95 5.71
N PRO A 292 9.32 22.76 6.75
CA PRO A 292 7.92 22.34 6.57
C PRO A 292 6.95 23.30 5.83
N GLU A 293 7.34 24.56 5.61
CA GLU A 293 6.40 25.64 5.22
C GLU A 293 6.47 26.03 3.73
N VAL A 294 7.11 25.21 2.88
CA VAL A 294 7.33 25.52 1.45
C VAL A 294 6.42 24.70 0.53
N ALA A 295 5.59 25.38 -0.25
CA ALA A 295 4.90 24.79 -1.40
C ALA A 295 5.88 24.60 -2.58
N VAL A 296 6.35 23.37 -2.79
CA VAL A 296 7.20 23.01 -3.95
C VAL A 296 6.36 22.39 -5.06
N VAL A 297 6.29 23.05 -6.22
CA VAL A 297 5.55 22.53 -7.38
C VAL A 297 6.49 21.71 -8.26
N PHE A 298 6.42 20.39 -8.10
CA PHE A 298 7.10 19.43 -8.97
C PHE A 298 6.23 19.10 -10.18
N THR A 299 6.76 19.29 -11.40
CA THR A 299 6.10 18.93 -12.67
C THR A 299 6.69 17.66 -13.32
N GLY A 300 7.48 16.90 -12.56
CA GLY A 300 8.09 15.63 -12.97
C GLY A 300 7.87 14.52 -11.92
N SER A 301 8.19 13.28 -12.29
CA SER A 301 7.88 12.09 -11.50
C SER A 301 8.70 11.96 -10.20
N CYS A 302 8.23 12.57 -9.12
CA CYS A 302 8.73 12.32 -7.76
C CYS A 302 8.08 11.05 -7.19
N ARG A 303 8.89 10.04 -6.85
CA ARG A 303 8.44 8.89 -6.05
C ARG A 303 8.39 9.30 -4.56
N GLY A 304 7.25 9.11 -3.93
CA GLY A 304 7.08 9.07 -2.47
C GLY A 304 7.42 10.36 -1.71
N VAL A 305 6.39 11.12 -1.30
CA VAL A 305 6.51 12.01 -0.14
C VAL A 305 6.54 11.13 1.10
N ALA A 306 7.73 10.67 1.49
CA ALA A 306 7.90 9.87 2.69
C ALA A 306 7.70 10.75 3.93
N THR A 307 6.72 10.41 4.76
CA THR A 307 6.50 11.03 6.08
C THR A 307 7.80 10.96 6.87
N THR A 308 8.32 12.10 7.33
CA THR A 308 9.54 12.12 8.16
C THR A 308 9.26 11.53 9.55
N PRO A 309 10.28 11.03 10.27
CA PRO A 309 10.12 10.60 11.66
C PRO A 309 9.43 11.68 12.49
N GLU A 310 9.95 12.91 12.40
CA GLU A 310 9.43 14.14 13.01
C GLU A 310 7.93 14.37 12.74
N GLN A 311 7.47 14.22 11.49
CA GLN A 311 6.04 14.37 11.15
C GLN A 311 5.17 13.30 11.82
N ALA A 312 5.62 12.03 11.83
CA ALA A 312 4.91 10.94 12.50
C ALA A 312 4.94 11.09 14.03
N GLY A 313 6.08 11.51 14.60
CA GLY A 313 6.23 11.82 16.01
C GLY A 313 5.35 13.00 16.44
N SER A 314 5.27 14.05 15.63
CA SER A 314 4.36 15.19 15.86
C SER A 314 2.89 14.79 15.82
N VAL A 315 2.50 13.84 14.97
CA VAL A 315 1.14 13.25 14.99
C VAL A 315 0.92 12.46 16.28
N ALA A 316 1.87 11.61 16.67
CA ALA A 316 1.81 10.83 17.91
C ALA A 316 1.77 11.72 19.17
N GLN A 317 2.57 12.78 19.25
CA GLN A 317 2.54 13.77 20.33
C GLN A 317 1.18 14.51 20.38
N ARG A 318 0.60 14.89 19.24
CA ARG A 318 -0.76 15.48 19.18
C ARG A 318 -1.89 14.48 19.47
N ARG A 319 -1.63 13.17 19.39
CA ARG A 319 -2.53 12.11 19.87
C ARG A 319 -2.38 11.92 21.39
N LEU A 320 -1.15 11.81 21.89
CA LEU A 320 -0.85 11.71 23.32
C LEU A 320 -1.37 12.93 24.12
N ALA A 321 -1.10 14.15 23.66
CA ALA A 321 -1.48 15.39 24.36
C ALA A 321 -2.99 15.58 24.54
N ARG A 322 -3.83 14.84 23.79
CA ARG A 322 -5.30 14.81 23.96
C ARG A 322 -5.83 13.52 24.59
N GLY A 323 -4.97 12.67 25.13
CA GLY A 323 -5.36 11.45 25.85
C GLY A 323 -5.43 10.16 25.05
N VAL A 324 -4.99 10.13 23.78
CA VAL A 324 -5.01 8.88 23.00
C VAL A 324 -3.92 7.94 23.53
N ARG A 325 -4.31 6.70 23.86
CA ARG A 325 -3.39 5.59 24.11
C ARG A 325 -2.74 5.18 22.78
N LEU A 326 -1.43 5.37 22.66
CA LEU A 326 -0.70 5.22 21.40
C LEU A 326 -0.53 3.76 20.96
N ASN A 327 -0.54 3.53 19.65
CA ASN A 327 -0.28 2.22 19.05
C ASN A 327 1.23 1.96 18.80
N TYR A 328 1.57 0.86 18.12
CA TYR A 328 2.97 0.52 17.81
C TYR A 328 3.70 1.60 17.01
N PRO A 329 3.28 1.98 15.77
CA PRO A 329 4.03 2.96 14.98
C PRO A 329 4.04 4.36 15.61
N GLU A 330 2.99 4.76 16.33
CA GLU A 330 2.96 6.04 17.06
C GLU A 330 3.97 6.07 18.21
N SER A 331 4.04 5.00 19.00
CA SER A 331 4.97 4.90 20.13
C SER A 331 6.42 4.95 19.66
N VAL A 332 6.73 4.19 18.60
CA VAL A 332 8.06 4.19 17.97
C VAL A 332 8.40 5.56 17.39
N ALA A 333 7.49 6.19 16.63
CA ALA A 333 7.73 7.50 16.01
C ALA A 333 7.88 8.63 17.04
N LEU A 334 7.12 8.61 18.14
CA LEU A 334 7.28 9.58 19.24
C LEU A 334 8.65 9.42 19.90
N ILE A 335 9.00 8.21 20.35
CA ILE A 335 10.27 7.95 21.03
C ILE A 335 11.44 8.32 20.11
N ALA A 336 11.40 7.90 18.84
CA ALA A 336 12.44 8.23 17.86
C ALA A 336 12.62 9.74 17.66
N SER A 337 11.52 10.49 17.51
CA SER A 337 11.57 11.95 17.27
C SER A 337 12.05 12.72 18.50
N VAL A 338 11.54 12.38 19.69
CA VAL A 338 11.97 13.01 20.96
C VAL A 338 13.45 12.74 21.23
N LEU A 339 13.94 11.53 20.94
CA LEU A 339 15.37 11.22 21.03
C LEU A 339 16.19 12.08 20.05
N GLN A 340 15.71 12.33 18.83
CA GLN A 340 16.40 13.19 17.85
C GLN A 340 16.52 14.64 18.36
N GLU A 341 15.46 15.20 18.94
CA GLU A 341 15.49 16.56 19.53
C GLU A 341 16.42 16.64 20.75
N LEU A 342 16.43 15.61 21.62
CA LEU A 342 17.37 15.58 22.74
C LEU A 342 18.84 15.41 22.27
N VAL A 343 19.10 14.74 21.14
CA VAL A 343 20.44 14.76 20.51
C VAL A 343 20.78 16.17 20.01
N ARG A 344 19.82 16.85 19.38
CA ARG A 344 19.98 18.22 18.88
C ARG A 344 20.32 19.21 19.99
N ASP A 345 19.80 19.02 21.20
CA ASP A 345 20.13 19.82 22.39
C ASP A 345 21.30 19.27 23.24
N GLY A 346 22.09 18.34 22.68
CA GLY A 346 23.41 17.98 23.20
C GLY A 346 23.43 16.95 24.32
N TRP A 347 22.34 16.20 24.54
CA TRP A 347 22.35 15.05 25.44
C TRP A 347 23.25 13.92 24.89
N SER A 348 23.92 13.18 25.76
CA SER A 348 24.82 12.08 25.36
C SER A 348 24.09 10.75 25.18
N VAL A 349 24.63 9.86 24.34
CA VAL A 349 24.06 8.53 24.02
C VAL A 349 23.61 7.77 25.28
N SER A 350 24.46 7.68 26.30
CA SER A 350 24.14 6.94 27.53
C SER A 350 23.02 7.57 28.37
N GLN A 351 22.84 8.89 28.33
CA GLN A 351 21.70 9.55 28.96
C GLN A 351 20.40 9.26 28.19
N LEU A 352 20.48 9.23 26.87
CA LEU A 352 19.35 8.97 25.97
C LEU A 352 18.85 7.53 26.04
N MET A 353 19.77 6.56 26.19
CA MET A 353 19.45 5.15 26.41
C MET A 353 18.55 4.91 27.63
N GLU A 354 18.70 5.67 28.72
CA GLU A 354 17.79 5.59 29.88
C GLU A 354 16.59 6.55 29.73
N LYS A 355 16.76 7.77 29.20
CA LYS A 355 15.65 8.72 28.98
C LYS A 355 14.55 8.17 28.06
N GLY A 356 14.90 7.44 27.00
CA GLY A 356 13.92 6.80 26.14
C GLY A 356 13.06 5.76 26.87
N ARG A 357 13.53 5.23 28.00
CA ARG A 357 12.83 4.28 28.88
C ARG A 357 11.95 4.96 29.93
N THR A 358 11.77 6.28 29.81
CA THR A 358 10.91 7.08 30.70
C THR A 358 9.79 7.79 29.97
N MET A 359 9.86 7.96 28.64
CA MET A 359 8.89 8.79 27.88
C MET A 359 7.46 8.24 27.90
N LEU A 360 7.27 6.94 27.64
CA LEU A 360 5.94 6.31 27.57
C LEU A 360 5.81 5.20 28.62
N GLY A 361 4.69 5.24 29.35
CA GLY A 361 4.27 4.16 30.25
C GLY A 361 3.18 3.28 29.62
N ILE A 362 2.92 2.13 30.26
CA ILE A 362 1.91 1.15 29.85
C ILE A 362 0.52 1.80 29.70
N ARG A 363 0.18 2.78 30.55
CA ARG A 363 -1.09 3.51 30.48
C ARG A 363 -1.21 4.45 29.28
N GLN A 364 -0.10 4.91 28.71
CA GLN A 364 -0.10 5.82 27.55
C GLN A 364 -0.09 5.09 26.20
N VAL A 365 -0.07 3.76 26.19
CA VAL A 365 -0.09 2.93 24.97
C VAL A 365 -1.24 1.93 24.97
N LEU A 366 -1.58 1.37 23.81
CA LEU A 366 -2.55 0.29 23.69
C LEU A 366 -2.01 -1.02 24.32
N PRO A 367 -2.89 -1.91 24.81
CA PRO A 367 -2.50 -3.26 25.24
C PRO A 367 -1.63 -4.02 24.21
N GLY A 368 -0.68 -4.82 24.70
CA GLY A 368 0.30 -5.56 23.90
C GLY A 368 1.36 -4.73 23.15
N VAL A 369 1.22 -3.40 23.04
CA VAL A 369 2.28 -2.53 22.48
C VAL A 369 3.61 -2.59 23.26
N PRO A 370 3.64 -2.67 24.61
CA PRO A 370 4.90 -2.82 25.36
C PRO A 370 5.73 -4.02 24.93
N ASP A 371 5.06 -5.13 24.58
CA ASP A 371 5.71 -6.38 24.16
C ASP A 371 6.12 -6.37 22.68
N MET A 372 5.44 -5.57 21.85
CA MET A 372 5.85 -5.33 20.46
C MET A 372 7.06 -4.40 20.35
N VAL A 373 7.16 -3.37 21.19
CA VAL A 373 8.27 -2.39 21.19
C VAL A 373 9.41 -2.89 22.09
N GLN A 374 10.11 -3.95 21.67
CA GLN A 374 11.27 -4.48 22.42
C GLN A 374 12.44 -3.49 22.45
N GLU A 375 12.62 -2.67 21.41
CA GLU A 375 13.55 -1.55 21.39
C GLU A 375 13.14 -0.49 20.36
N VAL A 376 13.67 0.73 20.52
CA VAL A 376 13.64 1.79 19.50
C VAL A 376 15.08 2.21 19.21
N GLN A 377 15.42 2.35 17.94
CA GLN A 377 16.76 2.71 17.48
C GLN A 377 16.71 3.99 16.63
N ILE A 378 17.64 4.92 16.84
CA ILE A 378 17.86 6.08 15.97
C ILE A 378 19.33 6.30 15.66
N GLU A 379 19.62 6.96 14.55
CA GLU A 379 20.85 7.73 14.41
C GLU A 379 20.54 9.21 14.28
N ALA A 380 21.34 10.04 14.93
CA ALA A 380 21.23 11.50 14.91
C ALA A 380 22.61 12.16 15.06
N THR A 381 22.71 13.44 14.69
CA THR A 381 23.99 14.17 14.67
C THR A 381 24.23 14.85 16.02
N PHE A 382 25.07 14.23 16.85
CA PHE A 382 25.58 14.82 18.08
C PHE A 382 26.65 15.88 17.77
N ALA A 383 27.07 16.65 18.78
CA ALA A 383 28.18 17.59 18.67
C ALA A 383 29.53 16.93 18.27
N ASP A 384 29.68 15.61 18.48
CA ASP A 384 30.83 14.80 18.04
C ASP A 384 30.52 13.94 16.78
N GLY A 385 29.51 14.34 16.00
CA GLY A 385 29.05 13.65 14.78
C GLY A 385 27.98 12.59 15.04
N THR A 386 27.57 11.87 13.99
CA THR A 386 26.52 10.84 14.09
C THR A 386 26.83 9.77 15.13
N LYS A 387 25.83 9.31 15.89
CA LYS A 387 25.88 8.08 16.72
C LYS A 387 24.54 7.34 16.65
N LEU A 388 24.61 6.02 16.84
CA LEU A 388 23.46 5.17 17.17
C LEU A 388 23.05 5.36 18.63
N VAL A 389 21.74 5.46 18.87
CA VAL A 389 21.11 5.29 20.19
C VAL A 389 20.14 4.11 20.09
N THR A 390 20.29 3.13 20.98
CA THR A 390 19.34 2.02 21.13
C THR A 390 18.70 2.06 22.51
N VAL A 391 17.39 2.19 22.54
CA VAL A 391 16.59 2.22 23.78
C VAL A 391 15.90 0.87 23.94
N HIS A 392 16.49 -0.02 24.73
CA HIS A 392 15.93 -1.35 25.01
C HIS A 392 14.79 -1.27 26.05
N LYS A 393 13.68 -1.94 25.76
CA LYS A 393 12.44 -1.97 26.56
C LYS A 393 12.02 -0.55 27.02
N PRO A 394 11.65 0.34 26.08
CA PRO A 394 11.28 1.72 26.38
C PRO A 394 10.02 1.81 27.25
N ILE A 395 9.03 0.96 27.00
CA ILE A 395 7.75 0.97 27.72
C ILE A 395 7.81 -0.06 28.85
N ALA A 396 8.42 0.32 29.97
CA ALA A 396 8.66 -0.55 31.13
C ALA A 396 8.20 0.05 32.47
N ARG A 397 7.42 1.14 32.43
CA ARG A 397 6.88 1.85 33.59
C ARG A 397 5.36 1.93 33.48
N GLN A 398 4.65 2.06 34.61
CA GLN A 398 3.19 2.21 34.58
C GLN A 398 2.76 3.50 33.87
N ASP A 399 3.47 4.59 34.18
CA ASP A 399 3.28 5.92 33.61
C ASP A 399 4.60 6.49 33.09
N GLY A 400 4.50 7.28 32.02
CA GLY A 400 5.60 8.00 31.40
C GLY A 400 5.81 9.40 31.98
N ASP A 401 7.01 9.91 31.74
CA ASP A 401 7.43 11.31 31.88
C ASP A 401 6.87 12.08 30.67
N LEU A 402 5.66 12.64 30.84
CA LEU A 402 4.91 13.23 29.71
C LEU A 402 5.46 14.59 29.28
N ASP A 403 6.10 15.34 30.18
CA ASP A 403 6.91 16.52 29.86
C ASP A 403 8.06 16.14 28.91
N LEU A 404 8.72 15.00 29.14
CA LEU A 404 9.73 14.47 28.23
C LEU A 404 9.13 13.92 26.92
N ALA A 405 7.98 13.22 26.97
CA ALA A 405 7.31 12.70 25.78
C ALA A 405 6.81 13.80 24.82
N LEU A 406 6.48 14.97 25.37
CA LEU A 406 6.02 16.14 24.63
C LEU A 406 7.13 17.20 24.47
N TYR A 407 8.38 16.86 24.77
CA TYR A 407 9.55 17.72 24.54
C TYR A 407 9.63 18.19 23.08
N GLY A 408 10.05 19.45 22.87
CA GLY A 408 10.09 20.12 21.57
C GLY A 408 8.72 20.47 20.95
N SER A 409 7.62 19.85 21.39
CA SER A 409 6.31 19.96 20.71
C SER A 409 5.51 21.24 21.02
N PHE A 410 5.83 21.93 22.12
CA PHE A 410 5.06 23.05 22.70
C PHE A 410 3.57 22.74 23.00
N LEU A 411 3.19 21.46 23.02
CA LEU A 411 1.84 21.01 23.39
C LEU A 411 1.63 21.05 24.90
N PRO A 412 0.39 21.29 25.38
CA PRO A 412 0.08 21.19 26.80
C PRO A 412 0.23 19.73 27.27
N VAL A 413 0.89 19.53 28.42
CA VAL A 413 1.06 18.20 29.02
C VAL A 413 -0.27 17.77 29.65
N PRO A 414 -0.88 16.64 29.22
CA PRO A 414 -2.14 16.16 29.78
C PRO A 414 -1.91 15.57 31.18
N PRO A 415 -2.86 15.72 32.12
CA PRO A 415 -2.75 15.10 33.42
C PRO A 415 -2.83 13.57 33.28
N LEU A 416 -2.08 12.84 34.11
CA LEU A 416 -2.11 11.36 34.08
C LEU A 416 -3.51 10.77 34.28
N SER A 417 -4.47 11.51 34.85
CA SER A 417 -5.86 11.08 34.98
C SER A 417 -6.59 10.92 33.64
N THR A 418 -6.12 11.56 32.56
CA THR A 418 -6.65 11.38 31.19
C THR A 418 -6.45 9.95 30.67
N PHE A 419 -5.49 9.20 31.23
CA PHE A 419 -5.17 7.82 30.85
C PHE A 419 -5.62 6.80 31.92
N THR A 420 -6.65 7.11 32.72
CA THR A 420 -7.22 6.15 33.70
C THR A 420 -8.39 5.42 33.07
N ASP A 421 -8.44 4.10 33.19
CA ASP A 421 -9.23 3.26 32.30
C ASP A 421 -10.75 3.31 32.52
N ARG A 422 -11.47 3.19 31.39
CA ARG A 422 -12.74 2.48 31.21
C ARG A 422 -13.81 2.71 32.28
N GLN A 423 -14.53 3.84 32.19
CA GLN A 423 -15.92 3.85 32.64
C GLN A 423 -16.83 3.19 31.60
N GLN A 424 -17.46 2.09 31.99
CA GLN A 424 -18.69 1.52 31.41
C GLN A 424 -18.69 1.25 29.89
N ILE A 425 -18.26 0.04 29.52
CA ILE A 425 -18.96 -0.74 28.49
C ILE A 425 -19.52 -1.96 29.22
N THR A 426 -20.84 -2.18 29.14
CA THR A 426 -21.56 -3.14 30.01
C THR A 426 -22.16 -4.32 29.24
N ASP A 427 -21.66 -4.60 28.04
CA ASP A 427 -22.08 -5.73 27.21
C ASP A 427 -21.17 -6.95 27.45
N GLU A 428 -21.77 -8.13 27.62
CA GLU A 428 -21.03 -9.39 27.79
C GLU A 428 -20.14 -9.73 26.57
N THR A 429 -20.52 -9.25 25.37
CA THR A 429 -19.69 -9.34 24.16
C THR A 429 -18.47 -8.41 24.20
N ALA A 430 -18.54 -7.30 24.93
CA ALA A 430 -17.41 -6.40 25.10
C ALA A 430 -16.35 -7.04 26.01
N GLU A 431 -16.72 -7.75 27.07
CA GLU A 431 -15.74 -8.44 27.95
C GLU A 431 -14.88 -9.47 27.17
N VAL A 432 -15.48 -10.20 26.23
CA VAL A 432 -14.75 -11.14 25.36
C VAL A 432 -13.80 -10.43 24.40
N VAL A 433 -14.21 -9.29 23.83
CA VAL A 433 -13.38 -8.46 22.95
C VAL A 433 -12.30 -7.70 23.73
N GLU A 434 -12.54 -7.35 24.99
CA GLU A 434 -11.57 -6.73 25.90
C GLU A 434 -10.51 -7.74 26.34
N ALA A 435 -10.90 -8.99 26.64
CA ALA A 435 -9.97 -10.09 26.89
C ALA A 435 -9.06 -10.39 25.68
N ALA A 436 -9.51 -10.09 24.46
CA ALA A 436 -8.67 -10.19 23.25
C ALA A 436 -7.62 -9.05 23.11
N LEU A 437 -7.63 -8.03 23.97
CA LEU A 437 -6.67 -6.92 23.92
C LEU A 437 -5.40 -7.18 24.72
N ASP A 438 -5.54 -7.80 25.90
CA ASP A 438 -4.41 -8.21 26.76
C ASP A 438 -3.65 -9.44 26.19
N VAL A 439 -4.03 -9.87 24.99
CA VAL A 439 -3.37 -10.92 24.21
C VAL A 439 -2.02 -10.43 23.66
N LEU A 440 -0.97 -11.18 23.97
CA LEU A 440 0.39 -10.99 23.46
C LEU A 440 0.45 -11.27 21.96
N ALA A 441 0.70 -10.25 21.14
CA ALA A 441 0.79 -10.40 19.69
C ALA A 441 1.99 -11.28 19.31
N GLY A 442 1.76 -12.34 18.52
CA GLY A 442 2.83 -13.26 18.09
C GLY A 442 3.37 -14.21 19.17
N GLU A 443 2.65 -14.39 20.27
CA GLU A 443 3.00 -15.28 21.37
C GLU A 443 3.43 -16.69 20.91
N VAL A 444 4.53 -17.21 21.47
CA VAL A 444 5.01 -18.58 21.26
C VAL A 444 4.77 -19.40 22.52
N ILE A 445 3.83 -20.33 22.47
CA ILE A 445 3.42 -21.18 23.60
C ILE A 445 4.10 -22.54 23.45
N THR A 446 5.18 -22.76 24.18
CA THR A 446 5.94 -24.02 24.13
C THR A 446 5.35 -25.10 25.04
N GLN A 447 5.48 -26.37 24.64
CA GLN A 447 5.23 -27.48 25.57
C GLN A 447 6.26 -27.48 26.72
N PRO A 448 5.89 -27.94 27.93
CA PRO A 448 6.83 -28.03 29.06
C PRO A 448 7.89 -29.12 28.84
N GLY A 449 9.08 -28.90 29.37
CA GLY A 449 10.18 -29.88 29.39
C GLY A 449 11.43 -29.43 28.63
N ASN A 450 12.28 -30.41 28.33
CA ASN A 450 13.56 -30.23 27.64
C ASN A 450 13.57 -31.01 26.32
N ILE A 451 14.43 -30.58 25.40
CA ILE A 451 14.78 -31.27 24.15
C ILE A 451 16.17 -31.89 24.34
N VAL A 452 16.31 -33.19 24.09
CA VAL A 452 17.60 -33.89 24.09
C VAL A 452 18.37 -33.51 22.83
N LEU A 453 19.57 -32.96 22.98
CA LEU A 453 20.42 -32.58 21.85
C LEU A 453 21.36 -33.73 21.47
N ASN A 454 21.63 -33.85 20.17
CA ASN A 454 22.67 -34.71 19.61
C ASN A 454 22.51 -36.22 19.95
N GLU A 455 21.27 -36.70 20.15
CA GLU A 455 21.00 -38.07 20.61
C GLU A 455 21.63 -39.16 19.71
N GLY A 456 22.03 -40.28 20.33
CA GLY A 456 22.56 -41.46 19.67
C GLY A 456 24.04 -41.39 19.25
N ARG A 457 24.70 -40.24 19.44
CA ARG A 457 26.14 -40.05 19.14
C ARG A 457 27.03 -40.56 20.31
N PRO A 458 28.36 -40.69 20.14
CA PRO A 458 29.28 -41.13 21.20
C PRO A 458 30.02 -39.95 21.88
N THR A 459 29.79 -39.72 23.17
CA THR A 459 30.37 -38.62 23.97
C THR A 459 31.77 -38.93 24.51
N ALA A 460 32.59 -37.88 24.64
CA ALA A 460 33.81 -37.86 25.47
C ALA A 460 33.87 -36.56 26.31
N LEU A 461 34.49 -36.63 27.49
CA LEU A 461 34.79 -35.47 28.34
C LEU A 461 36.30 -35.19 28.31
N LEU A 462 36.70 -33.96 27.98
CA LEU A 462 38.10 -33.55 27.85
C LEU A 462 38.44 -32.36 28.74
N ASN A 463 39.54 -32.49 29.49
CA ASN A 463 40.13 -31.41 30.26
C ASN A 463 40.93 -30.48 29.34
N VAL A 464 40.48 -29.24 29.17
CA VAL A 464 41.08 -28.25 28.28
C VAL A 464 41.74 -27.12 29.08
N THR A 465 43.05 -26.95 28.93
CA THR A 465 43.77 -25.80 29.49
C THR A 465 44.02 -24.75 28.41
N ASN A 466 43.57 -23.50 28.62
CA ASN A 466 44.04 -22.38 27.81
C ASN A 466 45.44 -21.95 28.27
N LEU A 467 46.44 -22.07 27.39
CA LEU A 467 47.82 -21.59 27.57
C LEU A 467 48.11 -20.33 26.73
N CYS A 468 47.06 -19.70 26.20
CA CYS A 468 47.16 -18.43 25.48
C CYS A 468 47.13 -17.25 26.48
N ASP A 469 47.83 -16.18 26.12
CA ASP A 469 47.78 -14.85 26.75
C ASP A 469 46.49 -14.06 26.41
N ARG A 470 45.58 -14.67 25.63
CA ARG A 470 44.32 -14.10 25.14
C ARG A 470 43.14 -15.06 25.38
N PRO A 471 41.90 -14.56 25.46
CA PRO A 471 40.71 -15.41 25.45
C PRO A 471 40.66 -16.25 24.16
N VAL A 472 40.16 -17.49 24.28
CA VAL A 472 39.92 -18.40 23.17
C VAL A 472 38.53 -18.98 23.34
N GLN A 473 37.69 -18.84 22.31
CA GLN A 473 36.31 -19.30 22.28
C GLN A 473 36.13 -20.26 21.11
N VAL A 474 35.39 -21.35 21.32
CA VAL A 474 35.14 -22.40 20.32
C VAL A 474 33.64 -22.45 20.04
N GLY A 475 33.26 -22.55 18.76
CA GLY A 475 31.87 -22.64 18.33
C GLY A 475 31.38 -24.09 18.27
N SER A 476 30.08 -24.34 18.47
CA SER A 476 29.53 -25.68 18.71
C SER A 476 29.94 -26.72 17.67
N HIS A 477 29.92 -26.33 16.39
CA HIS A 477 30.22 -27.20 15.25
C HIS A 477 31.68 -27.22 14.79
N TYR A 478 32.59 -26.56 15.51
CA TYR A 478 34.01 -26.53 15.14
C TYR A 478 34.71 -27.86 15.44
N HIS A 479 35.52 -28.35 14.50
CA HIS A 479 36.31 -29.59 14.63
C HIS A 479 37.32 -29.47 15.77
N PHE A 480 37.08 -30.17 16.87
CA PHE A 480 37.74 -29.88 18.14
C PHE A 480 39.24 -30.23 18.13
N THR A 481 39.68 -31.19 17.32
CA THR A 481 41.11 -31.46 17.08
C THR A 481 41.85 -30.28 16.46
N GLU A 482 41.17 -29.43 15.67
CA GLU A 482 41.75 -28.24 15.02
C GLU A 482 41.76 -26.99 15.91
N CYS A 483 41.21 -27.07 17.13
CA CYS A 483 41.16 -25.95 18.06
C CYS A 483 42.54 -25.32 18.27
N ASN A 484 42.60 -23.98 18.45
CA ASN A 484 43.82 -23.19 18.61
C ASN A 484 44.93 -23.95 19.35
N ARG A 485 46.14 -24.03 18.78
CA ARG A 485 47.29 -24.79 19.31
C ARG A 485 47.66 -24.48 20.77
N HIS A 486 47.26 -23.31 21.28
CA HIS A 486 47.48 -22.91 22.67
C HIS A 486 46.44 -23.48 23.65
N LEU A 487 45.38 -24.15 23.17
CA LEU A 487 44.54 -25.03 23.97
C LEU A 487 45.20 -26.41 24.08
N ARG A 488 45.51 -26.82 25.31
CA ARG A 488 46.11 -28.12 25.67
C ARG A 488 45.03 -29.07 26.18
N PHE A 489 44.85 -30.17 25.46
CA PHE A 489 43.95 -31.29 25.72
C PHE A 489 44.41 -32.50 24.89
N ASP A 490 43.79 -33.66 25.04
CA ASP A 490 44.07 -34.81 24.17
C ASP A 490 43.45 -34.62 22.77
N ARG A 491 44.31 -34.34 21.78
CA ARG A 491 43.88 -34.14 20.39
C ARG A 491 43.54 -35.43 19.67
N VAL A 492 44.08 -36.58 20.09
CA VAL A 492 43.78 -37.88 19.49
C VAL A 492 42.38 -38.33 19.90
N ALA A 493 42.03 -38.17 21.18
CA ALA A 493 40.67 -38.36 21.67
C ALA A 493 39.65 -37.41 20.99
N ALA A 494 40.10 -36.23 20.55
CA ALA A 494 39.28 -35.24 19.85
C ALA A 494 39.18 -35.43 18.31
N ILE A 495 39.66 -36.54 17.72
CA ILE A 495 39.58 -36.76 16.27
C ILE A 495 38.13 -37.02 15.82
N GLY A 496 37.68 -36.25 14.82
CA GLY A 496 36.25 -36.17 14.46
C GLY A 496 35.37 -35.45 15.49
N MET A 497 36.02 -34.91 16.54
CA MET A 497 35.55 -34.07 17.63
C MET A 497 34.64 -32.89 17.24
N ARG A 498 33.44 -32.68 17.81
CA ARG A 498 32.83 -31.33 17.96
C ARG A 498 32.15 -31.14 19.30
N LEU A 499 31.86 -29.91 19.71
CA LEU A 499 31.22 -29.65 21.02
C LEU A 499 29.82 -30.23 21.11
N VAL A 500 29.41 -30.55 22.34
CA VAL A 500 28.01 -30.84 22.70
C VAL A 500 27.21 -29.54 22.88
N GLU A 501 27.81 -28.55 23.57
CA GLU A 501 27.15 -27.32 24.03
C GLU A 501 26.91 -26.29 22.90
N HIS A 502 25.70 -25.71 22.88
CA HIS A 502 25.30 -24.68 21.91
C HIS A 502 25.49 -23.24 22.40
N SER A 503 25.75 -23.05 23.70
CA SER A 503 26.06 -21.75 24.31
C SER A 503 27.57 -21.54 24.42
N SER A 504 28.09 -20.48 23.78
CA SER A 504 29.49 -20.10 23.94
C SER A 504 29.71 -19.34 25.25
N GLY A 505 29.70 -20.07 26.38
CA GLY A 505 29.96 -19.58 27.73
C GLY A 505 31.35 -19.99 28.25
N ASN A 506 31.80 -19.34 29.34
CA ASN A 506 33.09 -19.62 29.97
C ASN A 506 33.04 -20.88 30.88
N SER A 507 32.89 -22.07 30.31
CA SER A 507 33.03 -23.35 31.02
C SER A 507 34.50 -23.80 31.11
N ARG A 508 34.86 -24.53 32.18
CA ARG A 508 36.23 -25.06 32.43
C ARG A 508 36.41 -26.53 32.06
N GLU A 509 35.34 -27.19 31.65
CA GLU A 509 35.30 -28.57 31.18
C GLU A 509 34.68 -28.56 29.79
N VAL A 510 35.17 -29.42 28.88
CA VAL A 510 34.75 -29.37 27.47
C VAL A 510 34.34 -30.76 26.99
N ARG A 511 33.15 -30.85 26.42
CA ARG A 511 32.48 -32.09 26.01
C ARG A 511 32.55 -32.24 24.49
N THR A 512 32.81 -33.44 23.97
CA THR A 512 33.03 -33.63 22.53
C THR A 512 32.40 -34.90 21.91
N TRP A 513 32.01 -34.85 20.63
CA TRP A 513 31.35 -35.88 19.81
C TRP A 513 32.17 -36.32 18.57
N ARG A 514 32.21 -37.62 18.21
CA ARG A 514 32.78 -38.09 16.92
C ARG A 514 31.71 -38.46 15.88
N LYS A 515 31.89 -38.05 14.62
CA LYS A 515 31.14 -38.58 13.45
C LYS A 515 31.91 -39.64 12.64
N GLN A 516 31.15 -40.50 11.98
CA GLN A 516 31.57 -41.62 11.12
C GLN A 516 31.75 -41.21 9.64
N ALA A 517 32.76 -41.78 8.97
CA ALA A 517 32.84 -41.88 7.51
C ALA A 517 32.37 -43.29 7.06
N GLY A 518 31.94 -43.42 5.81
CA GLY A 518 31.11 -44.54 5.35
C GLY A 518 31.73 -45.94 5.27
N GLU A 519 30.85 -46.89 4.96
CA GLU A 519 31.08 -48.31 4.67
C GLU A 519 31.34 -49.27 5.85
N SER A 520 31.39 -50.56 5.52
CA SER A 520 30.73 -51.63 6.29
C SER A 520 31.52 -52.22 7.47
N GLY A 521 30.83 -52.37 8.61
CA GLY A 521 30.95 -53.55 9.49
C GLY A 521 32.30 -53.81 10.15
N ALA A 522 32.66 -53.00 11.15
CA ALA A 522 33.75 -53.29 12.09
C ALA A 522 33.27 -53.15 13.55
N ASP A 523 33.77 -54.02 14.44
CA ASP A 523 33.37 -54.07 15.86
C ASP A 523 33.94 -52.88 16.66
N TRP A 524 33.09 -52.18 17.43
CA TRP A 524 33.40 -50.84 17.95
C TRP A 524 34.11 -50.90 19.30
N ARG A 525 35.36 -50.42 19.37
CA ARG A 525 36.08 -50.24 20.65
C ARG A 525 36.81 -48.90 20.71
N LEU A 526 36.56 -48.16 21.79
CA LEU A 526 37.40 -47.03 22.22
C LEU A 526 38.78 -47.58 22.61
N GLN A 527 39.86 -46.89 22.21
CA GLN A 527 41.20 -47.14 22.75
C GLN A 527 41.44 -46.15 23.90
N GLY A 528 41.61 -46.69 25.11
CA GLY A 528 41.83 -45.91 26.34
C GLY A 528 40.56 -45.65 27.17
N ASP A 529 40.76 -45.32 28.44
CA ASP A 529 39.72 -45.15 29.46
C ASP A 529 38.94 -43.81 29.32
N VAL A 530 38.36 -43.57 28.15
CA VAL A 530 37.50 -42.41 27.90
C VAL A 530 36.15 -42.63 28.59
N GLN A 531 35.89 -41.85 29.63
CA GLN A 531 34.61 -41.86 30.34
C GLN A 531 33.49 -41.34 29.42
N PRO A 532 32.32 -42.01 29.35
CA PRO A 532 31.15 -41.50 28.62
C PRO A 532 30.72 -40.14 29.20
N GLY A 533 30.66 -39.12 28.35
CA GLY A 533 30.12 -37.82 28.74
C GLY A 533 28.58 -37.88 28.91
N PRO A 534 28.00 -37.03 29.77
CA PRO A 534 26.55 -36.99 29.98
C PRO A 534 25.79 -36.56 28.71
N ARG A 535 24.51 -36.95 28.62
CA ARG A 535 23.58 -36.38 27.63
C ARG A 535 23.38 -34.90 27.89
N GLU A 536 23.06 -34.14 26.84
CA GLU A 536 22.70 -32.72 26.96
C GLU A 536 21.23 -32.49 26.63
N GLU A 537 20.61 -31.61 27.41
CA GLU A 537 19.21 -31.23 27.33
C GLU A 537 19.11 -29.71 27.32
N MET A 538 18.34 -29.16 26.38
CA MET A 538 18.02 -27.74 26.30
C MET A 538 16.56 -27.52 26.71
N ASN A 539 16.30 -26.55 27.59
CA ASN A 539 14.94 -26.16 27.92
C ASN A 539 14.17 -25.69 26.67
N ARG A 540 12.92 -26.13 26.51
CA ARG A 540 12.16 -25.93 25.27
C ARG A 540 11.83 -24.46 24.96
N GLN A 541 11.68 -23.59 25.97
CA GLN A 541 11.54 -22.14 25.78
C GLN A 541 12.83 -21.50 25.26
N LEU A 542 13.99 -21.93 25.77
CA LEU A 542 15.28 -21.49 25.27
C LEU A 542 15.52 -21.96 23.82
N TYR A 543 15.14 -23.20 23.50
CA TYR A 543 15.19 -23.69 22.11
C TYR A 543 14.31 -22.85 21.19
N ALA A 544 13.05 -22.60 21.57
CA ALA A 544 12.13 -21.78 20.77
C ALA A 544 12.63 -20.34 20.59
N HIS A 545 13.30 -19.76 21.59
CA HIS A 545 13.96 -18.45 21.48
C HIS A 545 15.21 -18.49 20.58
N MET A 546 15.98 -19.58 20.59
CA MET A 546 17.21 -19.71 19.80
C MET A 546 16.98 -20.12 18.34
N TYR A 547 15.94 -20.89 18.04
CA TYR A 547 15.73 -21.55 16.74
C TYR A 547 14.30 -21.40 16.20
N GLY A 548 13.41 -20.68 16.89
CA GLY A 548 11.98 -20.72 16.63
C GLY A 548 11.32 -22.02 17.15
N PRO A 549 9.97 -22.05 17.25
CA PRO A 549 9.20 -23.17 17.80
C PRO A 549 9.42 -24.50 17.07
N THR A 550 9.14 -25.61 17.75
CA THR A 550 9.27 -26.99 17.25
C THR A 550 7.95 -27.78 17.36
N ALA A 551 7.91 -29.03 16.91
CA ALA A 551 6.72 -29.86 16.78
C ALA A 551 5.85 -29.90 18.06
N GLY A 552 4.60 -29.45 17.97
CA GLY A 552 3.65 -29.34 19.09
C GLY A 552 3.79 -28.08 19.96
N ASP A 553 4.75 -27.20 19.68
CA ASP A 553 4.66 -25.79 20.14
C ASP A 553 3.61 -25.05 19.32
N LYS A 554 3.08 -23.97 19.89
CA LYS A 554 2.05 -23.15 19.25
C LYS A 554 2.51 -21.71 19.05
N VAL A 555 1.93 -21.04 18.05
CA VAL A 555 2.22 -19.63 17.75
C VAL A 555 0.91 -18.88 17.46
N ARG A 556 0.77 -17.68 18.02
CA ARG A 556 -0.33 -16.78 17.70
C ARG A 556 -0.07 -16.02 16.41
N LEU A 557 -1.10 -15.87 15.58
CA LEU A 557 -1.01 -15.08 14.34
C LEU A 557 -1.36 -13.61 14.62
N GLY A 558 -0.34 -12.74 14.63
CA GLY A 558 -0.51 -11.33 14.97
C GLY A 558 -1.15 -11.16 16.35
N ASP A 559 -2.12 -10.25 16.46
CA ASP A 559 -2.98 -10.08 17.64
C ASP A 559 -4.37 -10.72 17.48
N THR A 560 -4.49 -11.72 16.61
CA THR A 560 -5.73 -12.49 16.46
C THR A 560 -5.90 -13.52 17.59
N SER A 561 -7.12 -14.03 17.72
CA SER A 561 -7.45 -15.23 18.51
C SER A 561 -6.90 -16.54 17.90
N LEU A 562 -6.35 -16.51 16.68
CA LEU A 562 -5.87 -17.69 15.94
C LEU A 562 -4.51 -18.17 16.46
N VAL A 563 -4.41 -19.47 16.71
CA VAL A 563 -3.22 -20.14 17.24
C VAL A 563 -2.92 -21.37 16.38
N LEU A 564 -1.79 -21.36 15.68
CA LEU A 564 -1.26 -22.53 14.98
C LEU A 564 -0.53 -23.46 15.95
N GLU A 565 -0.45 -24.74 15.63
CA GLU A 565 0.43 -25.72 16.26
C GLU A 565 1.38 -26.31 15.20
N VAL A 566 2.66 -26.43 15.51
CA VAL A 566 3.66 -26.97 14.57
C VAL A 566 3.45 -28.47 14.40
N GLU A 567 3.00 -28.89 13.21
CA GLU A 567 2.57 -30.28 12.93
C GLU A 567 3.76 -31.24 12.84
N ARG A 568 4.93 -30.73 12.43
CA ARG A 568 6.18 -31.49 12.30
C ARG A 568 7.40 -30.57 12.32
N ASP A 569 8.49 -31.03 12.92
CA ASP A 569 9.84 -30.48 12.73
C ASP A 569 10.67 -31.45 11.87
N MET A 570 11.53 -30.90 11.01
CA MET A 570 12.46 -31.65 10.15
C MET A 570 13.93 -31.49 10.60
N ALA A 571 14.20 -30.70 11.64
CA ALA A 571 15.50 -30.58 12.25
C ALA A 571 15.98 -31.91 12.89
N VAL A 572 17.30 -32.02 13.03
CA VAL A 572 17.95 -33.02 13.91
C VAL A 572 18.51 -32.23 15.07
N TYR A 573 17.92 -32.36 16.25
CA TYR A 573 18.24 -31.50 17.40
C TYR A 573 19.74 -31.58 17.75
N GLY A 574 20.40 -30.43 17.78
CA GLY A 574 21.85 -30.29 17.91
C GLY A 574 22.63 -30.12 16.59
N ASP A 575 22.00 -30.20 15.42
CA ASP A 575 22.58 -29.90 14.08
C ASP A 575 21.86 -28.70 13.38
N GLU A 576 21.26 -27.76 14.12
CA GLU A 576 20.46 -26.65 13.56
C GLU A 576 21.31 -25.71 12.68
N CYS A 577 20.79 -25.36 11.50
CA CYS A 577 21.44 -24.44 10.57
C CYS A 577 21.37 -23.01 11.12
N LYS A 578 22.46 -22.46 11.67
CA LYS A 578 22.48 -21.08 12.20
C LYS A 578 23.72 -20.31 11.77
N PHE A 579 23.53 -19.17 11.10
CA PHE A 579 24.59 -18.32 10.55
C PHE A 579 25.03 -17.21 11.52
N GLY A 580 26.32 -16.84 11.46
CA GLY A 580 26.92 -15.73 12.20
C GLY A 580 28.23 -16.09 12.89
N GLY A 581 28.86 -15.09 13.52
CA GLY A 581 30.15 -15.24 14.21
C GLY A 581 30.16 -16.40 15.21
N GLY A 582 31.06 -17.36 15.00
CA GLY A 582 31.21 -18.55 15.86
C GLY A 582 30.10 -19.60 15.77
N LYS A 583 29.06 -19.42 14.93
CA LYS A 583 27.91 -20.34 14.85
C LYS A 583 28.17 -21.54 13.92
N VAL A 584 27.12 -22.10 13.32
CA VAL A 584 27.09 -23.42 12.68
C VAL A 584 27.43 -23.37 11.19
N LEU A 585 26.79 -22.46 10.43
CA LEU A 585 27.05 -22.29 9.00
C LEU A 585 28.37 -21.53 8.79
N ARG A 586 29.44 -22.32 8.74
CA ARG A 586 30.83 -21.92 8.45
C ARG A 586 31.54 -23.08 7.74
N GLU A 587 32.58 -22.74 6.97
CA GLU A 587 33.44 -23.65 6.20
C GLU A 587 33.83 -24.92 6.98
N SER A 588 33.78 -26.08 6.30
CA SER A 588 33.98 -27.43 6.85
C SER A 588 33.08 -27.83 8.04
N MET A 589 32.18 -26.96 8.51
CA MET A 589 31.28 -27.19 9.64
C MET A 589 29.87 -27.47 9.10
N GLY A 590 28.89 -26.60 9.32
CA GLY A 590 27.56 -26.68 8.70
C GLY A 590 27.52 -26.23 7.23
N GLN A 591 28.58 -25.62 6.71
CA GLN A 591 28.79 -25.37 5.29
C GLN A 591 29.76 -26.43 4.74
N ALA A 592 29.39 -27.08 3.64
CA ALA A 592 30.22 -28.08 2.97
C ALA A 592 31.44 -27.44 2.28
N ALA A 593 32.56 -28.16 2.31
CA ALA A 593 33.81 -27.79 1.65
C ALA A 593 33.92 -28.45 0.27
N ASP A 594 34.73 -27.85 -0.62
CA ASP A 594 35.04 -28.37 -1.97
C ASP A 594 33.80 -28.78 -2.81
N ARG A 595 32.73 -27.98 -2.76
CA ARG A 595 31.52 -28.17 -3.58
C ARG A 595 31.35 -27.03 -4.60
N PRO A 596 31.14 -27.34 -5.89
CA PRO A 596 30.83 -26.34 -6.91
C PRO A 596 29.37 -25.87 -6.79
N SER A 597 29.07 -24.69 -7.35
CA SER A 597 27.75 -24.04 -7.22
C SER A 597 26.56 -24.89 -7.66
N ARG A 598 26.72 -25.78 -8.65
CA ARG A 598 25.65 -26.71 -9.11
C ARG A 598 25.30 -27.82 -8.12
N ASP A 599 26.16 -28.10 -7.14
CA ASP A 599 26.00 -29.19 -6.16
C ASP A 599 25.50 -28.65 -4.80
N VAL A 600 25.16 -27.36 -4.71
CA VAL A 600 24.74 -26.63 -3.48
C VAL A 600 23.66 -25.58 -3.76
N LEU A 601 22.93 -25.18 -2.72
CA LEU A 601 21.90 -24.13 -2.78
C LEU A 601 22.47 -22.76 -3.18
N ASP A 602 21.65 -21.90 -3.78
CA ASP A 602 21.96 -20.48 -3.97
C ASP A 602 21.57 -19.66 -2.73
N THR A 603 20.43 -19.97 -2.12
CA THR A 603 19.98 -19.40 -0.83
C THR A 603 19.38 -20.51 0.04
N VAL A 604 19.61 -20.44 1.35
CA VAL A 604 18.87 -21.21 2.36
C VAL A 604 18.14 -20.28 3.31
N ILE A 605 16.86 -20.56 3.58
CA ILE A 605 16.11 -19.93 4.67
C ILE A 605 16.14 -20.88 5.86
N THR A 606 16.87 -20.52 6.92
CA THR A 606 17.15 -21.43 8.04
C THR A 606 16.08 -21.45 9.10
N ASN A 607 15.73 -22.62 9.63
CA ASN A 607 14.81 -22.78 10.76
C ASN A 607 13.43 -22.09 10.57
N ALA A 608 12.93 -22.04 9.34
CA ALA A 608 11.65 -21.41 9.00
C ALA A 608 10.45 -22.16 9.61
N LEU A 609 9.47 -21.41 10.14
CA LEU A 609 8.13 -21.95 10.37
C LEU A 609 7.31 -21.77 9.08
N VAL A 610 7.26 -22.83 8.28
CA VAL A 610 6.49 -22.91 7.03
C VAL A 610 5.01 -23.00 7.39
N VAL A 611 4.20 -22.11 6.81
CA VAL A 611 2.74 -22.16 6.89
C VAL A 611 2.19 -22.19 5.47
N ASP A 612 1.66 -23.33 5.06
CA ASP A 612 1.17 -23.58 3.71
C ASP A 612 -0.09 -24.47 3.70
N ALA A 613 -0.96 -24.29 2.71
CA ALA A 613 -2.21 -25.05 2.61
C ALA A 613 -2.03 -26.49 2.11
N ILE A 614 -0.95 -26.78 1.36
CA ILE A 614 -0.59 -28.09 0.81
C ILE A 614 0.45 -28.78 1.69
N VAL A 615 1.55 -28.10 2.00
CA VAL A 615 2.69 -28.67 2.76
C VAL A 615 2.37 -28.79 4.26
N GLY A 616 1.43 -27.99 4.77
CA GLY A 616 1.03 -27.97 6.17
C GLY A 616 1.72 -26.88 6.98
N ILE A 617 1.72 -27.05 8.30
CA ILE A 617 2.36 -26.14 9.25
C ILE A 617 3.59 -26.83 9.84
N VAL A 618 4.75 -26.63 9.21
CA VAL A 618 5.96 -27.43 9.47
C VAL A 618 7.19 -26.56 9.74
N LYS A 619 8.15 -27.10 10.47
CA LYS A 619 9.43 -26.44 10.78
C LYS A 619 10.57 -27.12 10.02
N GLY A 620 11.40 -26.34 9.33
CA GLY A 620 12.53 -26.83 8.56
C GLY A 620 13.35 -25.73 7.89
N ASP A 621 14.39 -26.13 7.16
CA ASP A 621 15.15 -25.25 6.28
C ASP A 621 14.52 -25.29 4.86
N ILE A 622 14.38 -24.13 4.21
CA ILE A 622 13.90 -24.01 2.83
C ILE A 622 15.11 -23.78 1.91
N GLY A 623 15.30 -24.66 0.92
CA GLY A 623 16.36 -24.52 -0.09
C GLY A 623 15.87 -23.87 -1.37
N ILE A 624 16.63 -22.90 -1.87
CA ILE A 624 16.36 -22.17 -3.12
C ILE A 624 17.51 -22.39 -4.11
N LYS A 625 17.16 -22.69 -5.36
CA LYS A 625 18.09 -22.88 -6.48
C LYS A 625 17.52 -22.31 -7.77
N ASP A 626 18.31 -21.54 -8.52
CA ASP A 626 17.96 -20.96 -9.84
C ASP A 626 16.61 -20.20 -9.85
N GLY A 627 16.15 -19.71 -8.69
CA GLY A 627 14.88 -19.02 -8.48
C GLY A 627 13.68 -19.88 -8.09
N PHE A 628 13.88 -21.17 -7.79
CA PHE A 628 12.86 -22.15 -7.43
C PHE A 628 13.13 -22.78 -6.05
N ILE A 629 12.08 -23.29 -5.41
CA ILE A 629 12.15 -24.11 -4.19
C ILE A 629 12.62 -25.50 -4.60
N VAL A 630 13.71 -26.01 -4.01
CA VAL A 630 14.22 -27.37 -4.30
C VAL A 630 14.07 -28.35 -3.14
N GLY A 631 13.52 -27.90 -2.01
CA GLY A 631 13.26 -28.73 -0.86
C GLY A 631 12.85 -27.91 0.37
N ILE A 632 11.94 -28.47 1.16
CA ILE A 632 11.75 -28.12 2.58
C ILE A 632 12.18 -29.34 3.40
N GLY A 633 13.15 -29.16 4.31
CA GLY A 633 13.77 -30.30 4.99
C GLY A 633 14.82 -29.89 6.00
N LYS A 634 15.91 -30.67 6.09
CA LYS A 634 17.09 -30.31 6.86
C LYS A 634 18.24 -29.96 5.91
N ALA A 635 18.77 -28.76 6.04
CA ALA A 635 19.93 -28.29 5.28
C ALA A 635 21.25 -28.54 6.02
N GLY A 636 22.34 -28.07 5.41
CA GLY A 636 23.67 -27.99 6.02
C GLY A 636 24.72 -28.79 5.27
N ASN A 637 25.63 -29.44 6.01
CA ASN A 637 26.72 -30.23 5.44
C ASN A 637 26.53 -31.73 5.71
N PRO A 638 26.31 -32.58 4.69
CA PRO A 638 26.14 -34.02 4.86
C PRO A 638 27.40 -34.74 5.39
N GLU A 639 28.57 -34.11 5.33
CA GLU A 639 29.83 -34.67 5.85
C GLU A 639 29.88 -34.58 7.39
N THR A 640 29.34 -33.52 8.00
CA THR A 640 29.40 -33.28 9.46
C THR A 640 28.09 -33.50 10.21
N MET A 641 26.94 -33.32 9.54
CA MET A 641 25.60 -33.44 10.13
C MET A 641 24.88 -34.71 9.69
N ASN A 642 23.86 -35.13 10.44
CA ASN A 642 22.98 -36.22 10.03
C ASN A 642 21.67 -35.68 9.45
N GLY A 643 20.99 -36.46 8.60
CA GLY A 643 19.66 -36.13 8.06
C GLY A 643 19.59 -35.04 7.00
N VAL A 644 20.74 -34.48 6.56
CA VAL A 644 20.78 -33.44 5.51
C VAL A 644 20.25 -33.99 4.19
N ASP A 645 19.26 -33.32 3.59
CA ASP A 645 18.77 -33.65 2.24
C ASP A 645 19.86 -33.32 1.21
N LYS A 646 20.05 -34.20 0.23
CA LYS A 646 21.03 -34.03 -0.86
C LYS A 646 20.77 -32.80 -1.72
N ARG A 647 19.55 -32.27 -1.71
CA ARG A 647 19.13 -31.03 -2.39
C ARG A 647 19.42 -29.77 -1.56
N LEU A 648 19.59 -29.93 -0.24
CA LEU A 648 19.70 -28.84 0.74
C LEU A 648 21.13 -28.65 1.27
N VAL A 649 22.13 -28.99 0.45
CA VAL A 649 23.54 -28.82 0.82
C VAL A 649 23.89 -27.33 0.78
N VAL A 650 24.37 -26.81 1.91
CA VAL A 650 24.87 -25.44 2.05
C VAL A 650 26.36 -25.44 1.72
N GLY A 651 26.80 -24.58 0.80
CA GLY A 651 28.20 -24.49 0.38
C GLY A 651 28.73 -23.05 0.33
N ALA A 652 29.91 -22.86 -0.26
CA ALA A 652 30.53 -21.54 -0.41
C ALA A 652 29.80 -20.59 -1.38
N CYS A 653 28.79 -21.08 -2.11
CA CYS A 653 27.93 -20.31 -3.01
C CYS A 653 26.52 -20.07 -2.45
N THR A 654 26.25 -20.42 -1.19
CA THR A 654 24.92 -20.35 -0.58
C THR A 654 24.80 -19.14 0.34
N GLU A 655 23.87 -18.22 0.03
CA GLU A 655 23.45 -17.13 0.91
C GLU A 655 22.49 -17.64 2.01
N VAL A 656 22.42 -16.94 3.15
CA VAL A 656 21.59 -17.34 4.30
C VAL A 656 20.58 -16.26 4.69
N ILE A 657 19.30 -16.62 4.72
CA ILE A 657 18.23 -15.84 5.34
C ILE A 657 17.84 -16.52 6.65
N ALA A 658 17.90 -15.79 7.77
CA ALA A 658 17.53 -16.33 9.08
C ALA A 658 16.00 -16.37 9.23
N GLY A 659 15.42 -17.57 9.13
CA GLY A 659 14.00 -17.84 9.37
C GLY A 659 13.64 -18.21 10.81
N GLU A 660 14.63 -18.40 11.69
CA GLU A 660 14.42 -18.70 13.12
C GLU A 660 13.53 -17.65 13.81
N GLY A 661 12.33 -18.07 14.22
CA GLY A 661 11.34 -17.19 14.87
C GLY A 661 10.48 -16.38 13.90
N LEU A 662 10.60 -16.61 12.59
CA LEU A 662 9.73 -16.05 11.54
C LEU A 662 8.83 -17.14 10.95
N LEU A 663 7.64 -16.73 10.49
CA LEU A 663 6.79 -17.55 9.63
C LEU A 663 7.13 -17.29 8.16
N VAL A 664 7.00 -18.32 7.32
CA VAL A 664 7.15 -18.21 5.86
C VAL A 664 5.88 -18.72 5.19
N THR A 665 5.30 -17.89 4.32
CA THR A 665 4.17 -18.24 3.46
C THR A 665 4.57 -18.12 1.99
N ALA A 666 3.81 -18.75 1.10
CA ALA A 666 3.80 -18.35 -0.30
C ALA A 666 3.39 -16.87 -0.43
N GLY A 667 3.90 -16.19 -1.46
CA GLY A 667 3.42 -14.87 -1.85
C GLY A 667 1.96 -14.91 -2.30
N ALA A 668 1.20 -13.88 -1.93
CA ALA A 668 -0.22 -13.82 -2.24
C ALA A 668 -0.49 -13.50 -3.71
N LEU A 669 -1.62 -14.02 -4.21
CA LEU A 669 -2.17 -13.79 -5.53
C LEU A 669 -3.42 -12.94 -5.38
N ASP A 670 -3.40 -11.70 -5.87
CA ASP A 670 -4.61 -10.90 -6.02
C ASP A 670 -5.17 -11.08 -7.43
N GLY A 671 -6.35 -11.68 -7.51
CA GLY A 671 -6.99 -12.11 -8.75
C GLY A 671 -8.12 -11.22 -9.25
N HIS A 672 -8.40 -10.09 -8.60
CA HIS A 672 -9.38 -9.09 -9.04
C HIS A 672 -8.74 -7.70 -9.01
N VAL A 673 -7.69 -7.52 -9.83
CA VAL A 673 -6.94 -6.26 -9.90
C VAL A 673 -7.45 -5.38 -11.04
N HIS A 674 -7.98 -4.21 -10.69
CA HIS A 674 -8.27 -3.13 -11.65
C HIS A 674 -6.99 -2.30 -11.84
N PHE A 675 -6.38 -2.38 -13.03
CA PHE A 675 -5.12 -1.67 -13.34
C PHE A 675 -5.36 -0.16 -13.62
N ILE A 676 -5.83 0.55 -12.60
CA ILE A 676 -6.21 1.98 -12.62
C ILE A 676 -4.99 2.90 -12.49
N CYS A 677 -3.97 2.52 -11.71
CA CYS A 677 -2.72 3.27 -11.55
C CYS A 677 -1.56 2.29 -11.30
N PRO A 678 -0.28 2.65 -11.56
CA PRO A 678 0.85 1.76 -11.26
C PRO A 678 1.19 1.67 -9.75
N GLN A 679 0.70 2.60 -8.92
CA GLN A 679 1.03 2.67 -7.48
C GLN A 679 0.53 1.45 -6.69
N LEU A 680 -0.58 0.83 -7.12
CA LEU A 680 -1.13 -0.39 -6.51
C LEU A 680 -0.12 -1.55 -6.45
N ALA A 681 0.86 -1.60 -7.36
CA ALA A 681 1.92 -2.62 -7.33
C ALA A 681 2.86 -2.47 -6.12
N GLY A 682 3.09 -1.25 -5.66
CA GLY A 682 3.90 -0.96 -4.47
C GLY A 682 3.16 -1.34 -3.18
N GLU A 683 1.88 -1.00 -3.08
CA GLU A 683 1.02 -1.36 -1.93
C GLU A 683 0.80 -2.88 -1.85
N ALA A 684 0.60 -3.54 -3.00
CA ALA A 684 0.47 -4.99 -3.11
C ALA A 684 1.72 -5.72 -2.57
N ILE A 685 2.91 -5.38 -3.08
CA ILE A 685 4.14 -6.06 -2.64
C ILE A 685 4.56 -5.67 -1.23
N ALA A 686 4.20 -4.46 -0.75
CA ALA A 686 4.42 -4.05 0.63
C ALA A 686 3.55 -4.82 1.66
N SER A 687 2.39 -5.36 1.24
CA SER A 687 1.54 -6.21 2.07
C SER A 687 1.88 -7.70 1.98
N GLY A 688 2.48 -8.16 0.87
CA GLY A 688 2.88 -9.55 0.63
C GLY A 688 2.28 -10.20 -0.62
N VAL A 689 1.59 -9.44 -1.48
CA VAL A 689 1.12 -9.89 -2.79
C VAL A 689 2.29 -9.89 -3.78
N THR A 690 2.60 -11.05 -4.36
CA THR A 690 3.68 -11.22 -5.36
C THR A 690 3.16 -11.33 -6.78
N THR A 691 1.85 -11.53 -6.94
CA THR A 691 1.19 -11.80 -8.22
C THR A 691 -0.12 -11.02 -8.31
N MET A 692 -0.32 -10.32 -9.43
CA MET A 692 -1.48 -9.47 -9.68
C MET A 692 -2.10 -9.80 -11.03
N PHE A 693 -3.40 -10.12 -11.08
CA PHE A 693 -4.08 -10.31 -12.35
C PHE A 693 -5.52 -9.79 -12.37
N GLY A 694 -5.96 -9.47 -13.58
CA GLY A 694 -7.15 -8.68 -13.84
C GLY A 694 -6.93 -7.83 -15.08
N GLY A 695 -7.50 -6.62 -15.13
CA GLY A 695 -7.51 -5.81 -16.33
C GLY A 695 -7.64 -4.32 -16.07
N GLY A 696 -7.27 -3.53 -17.08
CA GLY A 696 -7.33 -2.08 -17.06
C GLY A 696 -6.32 -1.45 -18.02
N THR A 697 -6.45 -0.15 -18.27
CA THR A 697 -5.56 0.65 -19.14
C THR A 697 -5.15 1.98 -18.50
N GLY A 698 -5.06 2.01 -17.16
CA GLY A 698 -4.97 3.24 -16.38
C GLY A 698 -6.35 3.77 -15.96
N PRO A 699 -6.48 5.05 -15.59
CA PRO A 699 -7.67 5.58 -14.92
C PRO A 699 -8.85 5.91 -15.86
N ALA A 700 -8.98 5.19 -16.97
CA ALA A 700 -10.13 5.28 -17.87
C ALA A 700 -11.41 4.76 -17.19
N THR A 701 -12.57 5.33 -17.51
CA THR A 701 -13.86 4.97 -16.87
C THR A 701 -14.14 3.46 -16.91
N GLY A 702 -13.93 2.83 -18.07
CA GLY A 702 -14.11 1.38 -18.23
C GLY A 702 -13.12 0.52 -17.43
N SER A 703 -11.99 1.07 -16.98
CA SER A 703 -11.02 0.37 -16.11
C SER A 703 -11.22 0.69 -14.64
N LYS A 704 -11.80 1.85 -14.31
CA LYS A 704 -12.35 2.13 -12.99
C LYS A 704 -13.50 1.19 -12.66
N ALA A 705 -14.40 0.96 -13.63
CA ALA A 705 -15.56 0.09 -13.46
C ALA A 705 -15.27 -1.40 -13.71
N THR A 706 -14.35 -1.78 -14.61
CA THR A 706 -14.22 -3.17 -15.06
C THR A 706 -12.78 -3.68 -15.21
N THR A 707 -12.59 -4.96 -14.85
CA THR A 707 -11.36 -5.76 -14.96
C THR A 707 -11.03 -6.14 -16.42
N CYS A 708 -11.11 -5.18 -17.36
CA CYS A 708 -10.89 -5.38 -18.79
C CYS A 708 -9.69 -4.60 -19.32
N THR A 709 -8.78 -5.29 -20.02
CA THR A 709 -7.77 -4.70 -20.91
C THR A 709 -8.20 -4.96 -22.37
N PRO A 710 -9.02 -4.08 -22.99
CA PRO A 710 -9.72 -4.41 -24.22
C PRO A 710 -8.83 -4.33 -25.47
N GLY A 711 -8.75 -5.43 -26.22
CA GLY A 711 -8.13 -5.49 -27.55
C GLY A 711 -6.60 -5.62 -27.57
N PRO A 712 -6.02 -6.11 -28.69
CA PRO A 712 -4.60 -6.50 -28.76
C PRO A 712 -3.57 -5.42 -28.37
N ASN A 713 -3.79 -4.17 -28.78
CA ASN A 713 -2.84 -3.09 -28.49
C ASN A 713 -2.73 -2.81 -26.99
N HIS A 714 -3.87 -2.70 -26.29
CA HIS A 714 -3.87 -2.42 -24.85
C HIS A 714 -3.29 -3.58 -24.04
N ILE A 715 -3.48 -4.83 -24.47
CA ILE A 715 -2.87 -6.01 -23.82
C ILE A 715 -1.35 -5.94 -23.93
N ARG A 716 -0.80 -5.71 -25.13
CA ARG A 716 0.64 -5.47 -25.35
C ARG A 716 1.16 -4.30 -24.51
N ASP A 717 0.49 -3.15 -24.57
CA ASP A 717 0.97 -1.91 -23.98
C ASP A 717 0.97 -1.96 -22.43
N MET A 718 0.03 -2.69 -21.83
CA MET A 718 0.04 -2.97 -20.40
C MET A 718 1.16 -3.93 -19.99
N MET A 719 1.41 -4.99 -20.77
CA MET A 719 2.56 -5.88 -20.52
C MET A 719 3.90 -5.14 -20.60
N LEU A 720 4.07 -4.26 -21.59
CA LEU A 720 5.23 -3.36 -21.70
C LEU A 720 5.35 -2.42 -20.50
N SER A 721 4.22 -1.88 -20.01
CA SER A 721 4.18 -0.99 -18.84
C SER A 721 4.62 -1.70 -17.55
N THR A 722 4.16 -2.94 -17.32
CA THR A 722 4.47 -3.72 -16.11
C THR A 722 5.78 -4.50 -16.18
N ASP A 723 6.48 -4.54 -17.31
CA ASP A 723 7.72 -5.32 -17.50
C ASP A 723 8.81 -4.96 -16.46
N SER A 724 8.84 -3.70 -16.00
CA SER A 724 9.77 -3.22 -14.96
C SER A 724 9.27 -3.34 -13.50
N LEU A 725 8.02 -3.74 -13.26
CA LEU A 725 7.47 -3.90 -11.90
C LEU A 725 7.76 -5.30 -11.35
N PRO A 726 8.23 -5.49 -10.10
CA PRO A 726 8.73 -6.79 -9.64
C PRO A 726 7.63 -7.68 -9.05
N LEU A 727 6.56 -7.89 -9.81
CA LEU A 727 5.48 -8.82 -9.50
C LEU A 727 5.21 -9.69 -10.74
N ASN A 728 4.54 -10.81 -10.53
CA ASN A 728 3.98 -11.57 -11.65
C ASN A 728 2.68 -10.91 -12.11
N PHE A 729 2.45 -10.82 -13.43
CA PHE A 729 1.26 -10.16 -13.99
C PHE A 729 0.44 -11.09 -14.87
N GLY A 730 -0.89 -10.95 -14.85
CA GLY A 730 -1.80 -11.55 -15.82
C GLY A 730 -2.84 -10.52 -16.27
N PHE A 731 -3.11 -10.44 -17.58
CA PHE A 731 -4.05 -9.48 -18.14
C PHE A 731 -5.28 -10.16 -18.74
N THR A 732 -6.46 -9.59 -18.51
CA THR A 732 -7.74 -10.18 -18.91
C THR A 732 -8.47 -9.31 -19.93
N GLY A 733 -8.89 -9.91 -21.03
CA GLY A 733 -9.63 -9.23 -22.10
C GLY A 733 -11.09 -8.98 -21.71
N LYS A 734 -11.81 -8.20 -22.52
CA LYS A 734 -13.26 -8.06 -22.41
C LYS A 734 -13.94 -9.27 -23.06
N GLY A 735 -14.74 -9.99 -22.28
CA GLY A 735 -15.52 -11.16 -22.72
C GLY A 735 -16.90 -10.82 -23.29
N ASN A 736 -17.41 -9.61 -23.06
CA ASN A 736 -18.74 -9.18 -23.48
C ASN A 736 -18.83 -8.94 -25.00
N THR A 737 -19.24 -9.98 -25.73
CA THR A 737 -19.60 -9.94 -27.16
C THR A 737 -20.51 -11.13 -27.49
N SER A 738 -21.29 -11.05 -28.57
CA SER A 738 -22.28 -12.08 -28.93
C SER A 738 -22.04 -12.65 -30.31
N CYS A 739 -21.83 -13.97 -30.41
CA CYS A 739 -21.66 -14.65 -31.69
C CYS A 739 -22.54 -15.92 -31.77
N PRO A 740 -23.48 -16.03 -32.74
CA PRO A 740 -24.43 -17.15 -32.80
C PRO A 740 -23.82 -18.55 -32.96
N SER A 741 -22.59 -18.67 -33.47
CA SER A 741 -21.88 -19.96 -33.61
C SER A 741 -20.37 -19.76 -33.75
N GLY A 742 -19.58 -20.76 -33.32
CA GLY A 742 -18.12 -20.64 -33.27
C GLY A 742 -17.63 -19.75 -32.13
N VAL A 743 -16.35 -19.36 -32.16
CA VAL A 743 -15.77 -18.39 -31.22
C VAL A 743 -15.55 -17.07 -31.93
N ALA A 744 -16.02 -15.99 -31.29
CA ALA A 744 -15.99 -14.63 -31.82
C ALA A 744 -14.55 -14.13 -32.01
N GLU A 745 -14.29 -13.43 -33.12
CA GLU A 745 -12.93 -13.08 -33.52
C GLU A 745 -12.30 -12.00 -32.63
N ASP A 746 -13.11 -11.09 -32.10
CA ASP A 746 -12.74 -10.09 -31.08
C ASP A 746 -12.29 -10.72 -29.74
N LEU A 747 -12.83 -11.89 -29.37
CA LEU A 747 -12.30 -12.68 -28.26
C LEU A 747 -11.00 -13.39 -28.67
N ARG A 748 -10.98 -14.02 -29.85
CA ARG A 748 -9.79 -14.71 -30.38
C ARG A 748 -8.58 -13.77 -30.47
N GLU A 749 -8.75 -12.56 -30.99
CA GLU A 749 -7.71 -11.53 -31.08
C GLU A 749 -7.13 -11.16 -29.70
N GLN A 750 -7.98 -10.95 -28.69
CA GLN A 750 -7.53 -10.61 -27.34
C GLN A 750 -6.74 -11.75 -26.69
N VAL A 751 -7.24 -12.98 -26.80
CA VAL A 751 -6.57 -14.16 -26.24
C VAL A 751 -5.26 -14.43 -26.99
N MET A 752 -5.23 -14.28 -28.30
CA MET A 752 -4.01 -14.37 -29.14
C MET A 752 -2.97 -13.29 -28.80
N ALA A 753 -3.40 -12.08 -28.45
CA ALA A 753 -2.52 -11.01 -27.96
C ALA A 753 -1.96 -11.25 -26.55
N GLY A 754 -2.36 -12.34 -25.89
CA GLY A 754 -1.79 -12.79 -24.62
C GLY A 754 -2.69 -12.61 -23.42
N ALA A 755 -3.98 -12.24 -23.57
CA ALA A 755 -4.90 -12.27 -22.44
C ALA A 755 -5.00 -13.70 -21.85
N MET A 756 -4.78 -13.85 -20.54
CA MET A 756 -4.82 -15.14 -19.85
C MET A 756 -6.21 -15.52 -19.32
N GLY A 757 -7.18 -14.61 -19.48
CA GLY A 757 -8.59 -14.80 -19.13
C GLY A 757 -9.46 -13.72 -19.75
N LEU A 758 -10.77 -13.81 -19.54
CA LEU A 758 -11.77 -12.83 -20.02
C LEU A 758 -12.71 -12.42 -18.86
N LYS A 759 -12.94 -11.12 -18.68
CA LYS A 759 -13.96 -10.58 -17.76
C LYS A 759 -15.26 -10.32 -18.50
N LEU A 760 -16.38 -10.82 -17.96
CA LEU A 760 -17.74 -10.40 -18.28
C LEU A 760 -18.20 -9.36 -17.23
N HIS A 761 -18.74 -8.22 -17.67
CA HIS A 761 -19.29 -7.16 -16.81
C HIS A 761 -20.71 -6.72 -17.18
N GLU A 762 -21.51 -6.31 -16.20
CA GLU A 762 -22.83 -5.70 -16.45
C GLU A 762 -22.73 -4.39 -17.25
N ASP A 763 -21.74 -3.53 -16.95
CA ASP A 763 -21.41 -2.30 -17.67
C ASP A 763 -21.12 -2.49 -19.17
N TRP A 764 -20.84 -3.74 -19.57
CA TRP A 764 -20.63 -4.14 -20.96
C TRP A 764 -21.67 -5.16 -21.46
N GLY A 765 -22.71 -5.45 -20.66
CA GLY A 765 -23.79 -6.39 -20.93
C GLY A 765 -23.41 -7.85 -20.63
N SER A 766 -23.55 -8.29 -19.37
CA SER A 766 -23.37 -9.69 -18.93
C SER A 766 -24.55 -10.60 -19.30
N THR A 767 -25.06 -10.47 -20.53
CA THR A 767 -26.25 -11.18 -21.01
C THR A 767 -25.99 -12.67 -21.26
N PRO A 768 -27.02 -13.54 -21.24
CA PRO A 768 -26.95 -14.94 -21.65
C PRO A 768 -26.17 -15.22 -22.95
N SER A 769 -26.34 -14.36 -23.96
CA SER A 769 -25.64 -14.50 -25.26
C SER A 769 -24.14 -14.19 -25.15
N ALA A 770 -23.77 -13.22 -24.31
CA ALA A 770 -22.37 -12.89 -24.04
C ALA A 770 -21.68 -13.96 -23.18
N ILE A 771 -22.35 -14.45 -22.13
CA ILE A 771 -21.85 -15.52 -21.26
C ILE A 771 -21.51 -16.78 -22.08
N ASP A 772 -22.44 -17.25 -22.92
CA ASP A 772 -22.21 -18.45 -23.72
C ASP A 772 -21.10 -18.29 -24.78
N THR A 773 -21.02 -17.11 -25.40
CA THR A 773 -19.98 -16.78 -26.40
C THR A 773 -18.60 -16.73 -25.76
N CYS A 774 -18.49 -16.11 -24.57
CA CYS A 774 -17.25 -16.02 -23.81
C CYS A 774 -16.78 -17.39 -23.29
N LEU A 775 -17.68 -18.21 -22.74
CA LEU A 775 -17.35 -19.56 -22.29
C LEU A 775 -16.89 -20.46 -23.45
N ARG A 776 -17.50 -20.35 -24.65
CA ARG A 776 -17.01 -21.03 -25.86
C ARG A 776 -15.57 -20.63 -26.20
N ALA A 777 -15.20 -19.35 -26.05
CA ALA A 777 -13.83 -18.89 -26.30
C ALA A 777 -12.85 -19.46 -25.26
N ALA A 778 -13.26 -19.53 -23.99
CA ALA A 778 -12.45 -20.13 -22.94
C ALA A 778 -12.23 -21.63 -23.16
N ASP A 779 -13.26 -22.35 -23.58
CA ASP A 779 -13.19 -23.77 -23.92
C ASP A 779 -12.28 -24.05 -25.14
N GLU A 780 -12.13 -23.11 -26.10
CA GLU A 780 -11.18 -23.22 -27.22
C GLU A 780 -9.71 -22.97 -26.81
N PHE A 781 -9.45 -22.10 -25.83
CA PHE A 781 -8.09 -21.60 -25.51
C PHE A 781 -7.51 -22.00 -24.15
N ASP A 782 -8.25 -22.76 -23.33
CA ASP A 782 -7.86 -23.20 -21.97
C ASP A 782 -7.53 -22.05 -20.99
N ILE A 783 -8.34 -20.99 -21.03
CA ILE A 783 -8.25 -19.80 -20.17
C ILE A 783 -9.42 -19.71 -19.18
N GLN A 784 -9.34 -18.86 -18.15
CA GLN A 784 -10.46 -18.66 -17.24
C GLN A 784 -11.42 -17.55 -17.72
N VAL A 785 -12.71 -17.71 -17.40
CA VAL A 785 -13.70 -16.62 -17.48
C VAL A 785 -14.03 -16.18 -16.06
N MET A 786 -13.95 -14.88 -15.79
CA MET A 786 -14.48 -14.29 -14.58
C MET A 786 -15.73 -13.48 -14.91
N ILE A 787 -16.72 -13.50 -14.02
CA ILE A 787 -18.00 -12.82 -14.24
C ILE A 787 -18.39 -11.92 -13.08
N HIS A 788 -18.88 -10.74 -13.46
CA HIS A 788 -19.76 -9.85 -12.70
C HIS A 788 -21.11 -9.92 -13.43
N THR A 789 -22.13 -10.46 -12.78
CA THR A 789 -23.43 -10.77 -13.42
C THR A 789 -24.34 -9.54 -13.50
N ASP A 790 -25.48 -9.68 -14.17
CA ASP A 790 -26.48 -8.63 -14.39
C ASP A 790 -27.22 -8.29 -13.07
N THR A 791 -26.79 -7.25 -12.34
CA THR A 791 -27.41 -6.87 -11.04
C THR A 791 -28.87 -6.45 -11.21
N LEU A 792 -29.18 -5.81 -12.33
CA LEU A 792 -30.50 -5.29 -12.67
C LEU A 792 -31.51 -6.41 -12.99
N ASN A 793 -31.02 -7.62 -13.28
CA ASN A 793 -31.78 -8.71 -13.87
C ASN A 793 -32.44 -8.28 -15.21
N GLU A 794 -31.80 -7.41 -15.99
CA GLU A 794 -32.35 -6.87 -17.25
C GLU A 794 -32.58 -7.99 -18.28
N SER A 795 -31.64 -8.94 -18.34
CA SER A 795 -31.56 -9.96 -19.38
C SER A 795 -31.77 -11.39 -18.90
N ALA A 796 -31.75 -11.61 -17.58
CA ALA A 796 -31.74 -12.92 -16.91
C ALA A 796 -31.96 -12.77 -15.40
N CYS A 797 -32.61 -13.74 -14.76
CA CYS A 797 -32.44 -14.00 -13.32
C CYS A 797 -31.19 -14.88 -13.11
N VAL A 798 -30.80 -15.10 -11.84
CA VAL A 798 -29.60 -15.92 -11.53
C VAL A 798 -29.73 -17.37 -12.04
N GLU A 799 -30.92 -17.98 -12.03
CA GLU A 799 -31.16 -19.29 -12.65
C GLU A 799 -30.87 -19.32 -14.15
N ASP A 800 -31.33 -18.34 -14.94
CA ASP A 800 -31.08 -18.30 -16.39
C ASP A 800 -29.57 -18.18 -16.67
N THR A 801 -28.87 -17.37 -15.87
CA THR A 801 -27.41 -17.22 -15.92
C THR A 801 -26.68 -18.54 -15.58
N ILE A 802 -27.14 -19.29 -14.57
CA ILE A 802 -26.61 -20.61 -14.21
C ILE A 802 -26.84 -21.63 -15.33
N ASP A 803 -28.05 -21.70 -15.89
CA ASP A 803 -28.37 -22.59 -17.01
C ASP A 803 -27.49 -22.29 -18.25
N VAL A 804 -27.18 -21.02 -18.49
CA VAL A 804 -26.29 -20.58 -19.57
C VAL A 804 -24.82 -20.96 -19.33
N PHE A 805 -24.37 -21.13 -18.09
CA PHE A 805 -23.05 -21.72 -17.82
C PHE A 805 -22.94 -23.14 -18.38
N LYS A 806 -24.05 -23.90 -18.43
CA LYS A 806 -24.12 -25.28 -18.97
C LYS A 806 -23.13 -26.23 -18.30
N GLY A 807 -22.85 -26.02 -17.01
CA GLY A 807 -21.87 -26.79 -16.24
C GLY A 807 -20.40 -26.56 -16.62
N ARG A 808 -20.07 -25.54 -17.41
CA ARG A 808 -18.70 -25.15 -17.75
C ARG A 808 -18.07 -24.32 -16.63
N THR A 809 -16.78 -24.51 -16.37
CA THR A 809 -16.05 -23.78 -15.32
C THR A 809 -16.16 -22.26 -15.49
N ILE A 810 -16.47 -21.54 -14.41
CA ILE A 810 -16.48 -20.07 -14.37
C ILE A 810 -16.11 -19.55 -12.97
N HIS A 811 -15.42 -18.41 -12.90
CA HIS A 811 -15.06 -17.74 -11.65
C HIS A 811 -16.04 -16.59 -11.38
N THR A 812 -16.81 -16.65 -10.30
CA THR A 812 -17.65 -15.52 -9.86
C THR A 812 -16.85 -14.60 -8.96
N TYR A 813 -16.74 -13.33 -9.35
CA TYR A 813 -16.21 -12.27 -8.49
C TYR A 813 -17.27 -11.83 -7.47
N HIS A 814 -16.83 -11.26 -6.34
CA HIS A 814 -17.66 -10.68 -5.26
C HIS A 814 -19.01 -11.41 -5.08
N THR A 815 -18.93 -12.71 -4.82
CA THR A 815 -20.05 -13.66 -5.02
C THR A 815 -21.26 -13.38 -4.10
N GLU A 816 -21.07 -12.60 -3.05
CA GLU A 816 -22.13 -12.05 -2.19
C GLU A 816 -23.03 -11.01 -2.88
N GLY A 817 -22.48 -10.20 -3.80
CA GLY A 817 -23.23 -9.30 -4.67
C GLY A 817 -23.18 -7.80 -4.33
N ALA A 818 -22.56 -7.34 -3.24
CA ALA A 818 -22.41 -5.89 -2.99
C ALA A 818 -21.48 -5.24 -4.03
N GLY A 819 -20.36 -5.90 -4.35
CA GLY A 819 -19.50 -5.54 -5.47
C GLY A 819 -20.22 -5.61 -6.82
N GLY A 820 -21.24 -6.47 -6.94
CA GLY A 820 -22.21 -6.52 -8.04
C GLY A 820 -22.63 -7.94 -8.42
N GLY A 821 -23.73 -8.04 -9.16
CA GLY A 821 -24.35 -9.29 -9.60
C GLY A 821 -25.80 -9.45 -9.14
N HIS A 822 -26.56 -10.30 -9.82
CA HIS A 822 -28.01 -10.54 -9.66
C HIS A 822 -28.55 -10.24 -8.26
N ALA A 823 -29.29 -9.15 -8.12
CA ALA A 823 -29.89 -8.77 -6.85
C ALA A 823 -31.23 -9.51 -6.63
N PRO A 824 -31.49 -10.08 -5.43
CA PRO A 824 -30.63 -10.11 -4.24
C PRO A 824 -29.79 -11.40 -4.10
N ASP A 825 -29.90 -12.36 -5.02
CA ASP A 825 -29.63 -13.78 -4.75
C ASP A 825 -28.49 -14.42 -5.55
N ILE A 826 -27.61 -13.63 -6.18
CA ILE A 826 -26.36 -14.08 -6.83
C ILE A 826 -25.58 -15.10 -5.98
N LEU A 827 -25.59 -14.97 -4.66
CA LEU A 827 -24.92 -15.87 -3.71
C LEU A 827 -25.32 -17.36 -3.85
N ARG A 828 -26.46 -17.67 -4.50
CA ARG A 828 -26.87 -19.04 -4.87
C ARG A 828 -25.80 -19.79 -5.69
N VAL A 829 -25.01 -19.10 -6.52
CA VAL A 829 -23.95 -19.71 -7.36
C VAL A 829 -22.84 -20.42 -6.55
N VAL A 830 -22.73 -20.16 -5.25
CA VAL A 830 -21.84 -20.90 -4.34
C VAL A 830 -22.14 -22.40 -4.30
N GLY A 831 -23.39 -22.79 -4.56
CA GLY A 831 -23.82 -24.19 -4.65
C GLY A 831 -23.54 -24.87 -5.99
N GLU A 832 -23.13 -24.13 -7.01
CA GLU A 832 -22.93 -24.66 -8.36
C GLU A 832 -21.55 -25.31 -8.52
N ARG A 833 -21.53 -26.59 -8.90
CA ARG A 833 -20.29 -27.38 -8.99
C ARG A 833 -19.26 -26.80 -9.95
N ALA A 834 -19.70 -26.12 -11.01
CA ALA A 834 -18.84 -25.51 -12.01
C ALA A 834 -18.34 -24.10 -11.64
N VAL A 835 -18.85 -23.52 -10.55
CA VAL A 835 -18.49 -22.18 -10.11
C VAL A 835 -17.31 -22.23 -9.13
N LEU A 836 -16.36 -21.33 -9.34
CA LEU A 836 -15.19 -21.11 -8.49
C LEU A 836 -15.34 -19.75 -7.81
N PRO A 837 -16.01 -19.67 -6.64
CA PRO A 837 -16.45 -18.40 -6.07
C PRO A 837 -15.35 -17.68 -5.30
N SER A 838 -15.34 -16.35 -5.44
CA SER A 838 -14.47 -15.44 -4.67
C SER A 838 -15.26 -14.31 -4.01
N SER A 839 -14.69 -13.78 -2.93
CA SER A 839 -15.06 -12.47 -2.35
C SER A 839 -14.04 -11.39 -2.76
N THR A 840 -14.50 -10.16 -2.81
CA THR A 840 -13.65 -8.97 -2.72
C THR A 840 -13.55 -8.52 -1.27
N ASN A 841 -12.61 -7.64 -0.93
CA ASN A 841 -12.24 -7.44 0.48
C ASN A 841 -12.90 -6.31 1.29
N PRO A 842 -13.72 -5.36 0.77
CA PRO A 842 -14.24 -4.29 1.62
C PRO A 842 -15.38 -4.78 2.53
N THR A 843 -16.18 -5.77 2.10
CA THR A 843 -17.26 -6.37 2.91
C THR A 843 -16.71 -7.23 4.06
N ARG A 844 -15.39 -7.50 4.09
CA ARG A 844 -14.78 -8.54 4.91
C ARG A 844 -14.05 -7.99 6.14
N PRO A 845 -14.24 -8.62 7.31
CA PRO A 845 -15.50 -9.23 7.73
C PRO A 845 -16.62 -8.18 7.82
N TYR A 846 -17.85 -8.64 8.04
CA TYR A 846 -18.98 -7.75 8.31
C TYR A 846 -18.76 -6.99 9.63
N THR A 847 -18.72 -5.65 9.58
CA THR A 847 -18.52 -4.76 10.73
C THR A 847 -19.66 -3.75 10.88
N VAL A 848 -19.70 -3.06 12.03
CA VAL A 848 -20.74 -2.07 12.34
C VAL A 848 -20.84 -0.90 11.34
N ASN A 849 -19.75 -0.58 10.63
CA ASN A 849 -19.71 0.50 9.63
C ASN A 849 -19.85 0.00 8.18
N THR A 850 -19.92 -1.32 7.95
CA THR A 850 -19.87 -1.90 6.59
C THR A 850 -21.08 -1.51 5.74
N MET A 851 -22.27 -1.36 6.33
CA MET A 851 -23.46 -0.97 5.57
C MET A 851 -23.37 0.47 5.07
N ASP A 852 -23.04 1.40 5.98
CA ASP A 852 -22.94 2.83 5.67
C ASP A 852 -21.80 3.14 4.68
N GLU A 853 -20.63 2.48 4.85
CA GLU A 853 -19.51 2.58 3.91
C GLU A 853 -19.91 2.13 2.51
N HIS A 854 -20.55 0.96 2.39
CA HIS A 854 -20.82 0.36 1.09
C HIS A 854 -21.96 1.03 0.33
N LEU A 855 -22.93 1.60 1.04
CA LEU A 855 -24.01 2.37 0.42
C LEU A 855 -23.47 3.63 -0.26
N ASP A 856 -22.73 4.48 0.48
CA ASP A 856 -22.12 5.70 -0.06
C ASP A 856 -21.08 5.38 -1.15
N MET A 857 -20.24 4.37 -0.93
CA MET A 857 -19.24 3.92 -1.92
C MET A 857 -19.89 3.47 -3.23
N LEU A 858 -21.00 2.72 -3.17
CA LEU A 858 -21.73 2.28 -4.36
C LEU A 858 -22.28 3.48 -5.15
N MET A 859 -22.89 4.44 -4.45
CA MET A 859 -23.46 5.64 -5.07
C MET A 859 -22.37 6.48 -5.76
N VAL A 860 -21.22 6.65 -5.12
CA VAL A 860 -20.06 7.34 -5.73
C VAL A 860 -19.48 6.57 -6.92
N CYS A 861 -19.39 5.23 -6.85
CA CYS A 861 -18.83 4.42 -7.94
C CYS A 861 -19.74 4.43 -9.18
N HIS A 862 -21.05 4.22 -9.01
CA HIS A 862 -22.01 4.16 -10.11
C HIS A 862 -22.62 5.52 -10.50
N HIS A 863 -22.20 6.61 -9.85
CA HIS A 863 -22.66 7.99 -10.10
C HIS A 863 -24.18 8.17 -9.87
N LEU A 864 -24.71 7.49 -8.85
CA LEU A 864 -26.11 7.50 -8.45
C LEU A 864 -26.49 8.80 -7.74
N ASP A 865 -27.70 9.30 -7.96
CA ASP A 865 -28.21 10.51 -7.31
C ASP A 865 -29.10 10.15 -6.10
N SER A 866 -28.70 10.58 -4.90
CA SER A 866 -29.47 10.39 -3.66
C SER A 866 -30.78 11.16 -3.59
N ASN A 867 -31.09 11.98 -4.59
CA ASN A 867 -32.38 12.64 -4.78
C ASN A 867 -33.34 11.83 -5.68
N LEU A 868 -32.88 10.74 -6.31
CA LEU A 868 -33.69 9.84 -7.13
C LEU A 868 -34.07 8.58 -6.33
N SER A 869 -35.36 8.31 -6.21
CA SER A 869 -35.90 7.14 -5.49
C SER A 869 -35.42 5.82 -6.09
N GLU A 870 -35.32 5.77 -7.41
CA GLU A 870 -34.95 4.60 -8.21
C GLU A 870 -33.49 4.19 -7.96
N ASP A 871 -32.59 5.19 -7.90
CA ASP A 871 -31.17 5.02 -7.61
C ASP A 871 -30.93 4.55 -6.16
N VAL A 872 -31.67 5.11 -5.20
CA VAL A 872 -31.63 4.68 -3.79
C VAL A 872 -32.17 3.26 -3.65
N CYS A 873 -33.30 2.91 -4.27
CA CYS A 873 -33.83 1.55 -4.24
C CYS A 873 -32.88 0.53 -4.89
N PHE A 874 -32.19 0.90 -5.98
CA PHE A 874 -31.12 0.06 -6.55
C PHE A 874 -29.99 -0.15 -5.54
N ALA A 875 -29.52 0.90 -4.88
CA ALA A 875 -28.46 0.80 -3.87
C ALA A 875 -28.87 -0.06 -2.65
N GLU A 876 -30.08 0.12 -2.13
CA GLU A 876 -30.67 -0.70 -1.05
C GLU A 876 -30.86 -2.17 -1.46
N SER A 877 -31.15 -2.45 -2.73
CA SER A 877 -31.22 -3.83 -3.25
C SER A 877 -29.85 -4.51 -3.38
N ARG A 878 -28.77 -3.73 -3.55
CA ARG A 878 -27.41 -4.22 -3.79
C ARG A 878 -26.59 -4.38 -2.52
N ILE A 879 -26.75 -3.47 -1.55
CA ILE A 879 -26.01 -3.47 -0.29
C ILE A 879 -26.90 -4.05 0.83
N ARG A 880 -26.77 -5.35 1.11
CA ARG A 880 -27.67 -6.10 2.00
C ARG A 880 -26.90 -6.70 3.19
N ALA A 881 -27.39 -6.46 4.41
CA ALA A 881 -26.73 -6.94 5.62
C ALA A 881 -26.74 -8.47 5.72
N GLU A 882 -27.81 -9.10 5.24
CA GLU A 882 -28.03 -10.54 5.28
C GLU A 882 -26.98 -11.29 4.46
N THR A 883 -26.80 -10.95 3.18
CA THR A 883 -25.82 -11.58 2.30
C THR A 883 -24.39 -11.27 2.74
N ILE A 884 -24.09 -10.03 3.15
CA ILE A 884 -22.80 -9.64 3.74
C ILE A 884 -22.48 -10.43 5.02
N SER A 885 -23.48 -10.74 5.86
CA SER A 885 -23.32 -11.57 7.07
C SER A 885 -23.18 -13.07 6.75
N ALA A 886 -23.82 -13.55 5.69
CA ALA A 886 -23.74 -14.93 5.23
C ALA A 886 -22.39 -15.23 4.55
N GLU A 887 -21.82 -14.28 3.81
CA GLU A 887 -20.51 -14.39 3.17
C GLU A 887 -19.38 -14.66 4.19
N ASP A 888 -19.44 -14.08 5.39
CA ASP A 888 -18.50 -14.38 6.49
C ASP A 888 -18.58 -15.86 6.90
N VAL A 889 -19.79 -16.41 7.03
CA VAL A 889 -20.02 -17.82 7.39
C VAL A 889 -19.61 -18.76 6.26
N LEU A 890 -19.92 -18.41 5.00
CA LEU A 890 -19.58 -19.18 3.81
C LEU A 890 -18.07 -19.19 3.53
N GLN A 891 -17.34 -18.14 3.92
CA GLN A 891 -15.88 -18.16 3.95
C GLN A 891 -15.34 -19.17 5.00
N ASP A 892 -15.94 -19.25 6.19
CA ASP A 892 -15.47 -20.12 7.29
C ASP A 892 -15.69 -21.62 7.04
N VAL A 893 -16.84 -21.98 6.48
CA VAL A 893 -17.15 -23.38 6.12
C VAL A 893 -16.51 -23.83 4.80
N GLY A 894 -15.74 -22.97 4.14
CA GLY A 894 -15.07 -23.28 2.88
C GLY A 894 -16.01 -23.36 1.67
N ALA A 895 -17.15 -22.66 1.72
CA ALA A 895 -18.07 -22.55 0.60
C ALA A 895 -17.73 -21.40 -0.37
N ILE A 896 -17.00 -20.36 0.08
CA ILE A 896 -16.33 -19.41 -0.82
C ILE A 896 -14.84 -19.71 -0.83
N SER A 897 -14.27 -19.85 -2.03
CA SER A 897 -12.97 -20.52 -2.23
C SER A 897 -11.78 -19.58 -2.34
N MET A 898 -12.02 -18.29 -2.58
CA MET A 898 -10.99 -17.29 -2.83
C MET A 898 -11.27 -15.93 -2.17
N MET A 899 -10.21 -15.15 -2.01
CA MET A 899 -10.20 -13.76 -1.53
C MET A 899 -9.41 -12.90 -2.53
N SER A 900 -9.91 -11.69 -2.82
CA SER A 900 -9.33 -10.76 -3.79
C SER A 900 -9.56 -9.30 -3.36
N SER A 901 -8.96 -8.31 -4.02
CA SER A 901 -9.15 -6.90 -3.62
C SER A 901 -10.39 -6.24 -4.20
N ASP A 902 -10.51 -6.16 -5.53
CA ASP A 902 -11.22 -5.11 -6.31
C ASP A 902 -10.51 -3.74 -6.30
N SER A 903 -9.21 -3.73 -6.56
CA SER A 903 -8.29 -2.61 -6.28
C SER A 903 -8.74 -1.24 -6.80
N GLN A 904 -9.18 -0.34 -5.91
CA GLN A 904 -9.75 0.99 -6.20
C GLN A 904 -11.09 1.00 -6.97
N ALA A 905 -11.78 -0.14 -7.04
CA ALA A 905 -13.07 -0.34 -7.70
C ALA A 905 -14.03 -1.06 -6.74
N MET A 906 -14.32 -0.44 -5.60
CA MET A 906 -14.90 -1.11 -4.41
C MET A 906 -13.95 -2.15 -3.77
N GLY A 907 -12.67 -1.80 -3.55
CA GLY A 907 -11.71 -2.75 -2.99
C GLY A 907 -10.30 -2.23 -2.71
N ARG A 908 -9.56 -2.94 -1.85
CA ARG A 908 -8.34 -2.45 -1.17
C ARG A 908 -7.13 -3.36 -1.39
N VAL A 909 -6.27 -3.03 -2.35
CA VAL A 909 -5.15 -3.90 -2.79
C VAL A 909 -4.17 -4.30 -1.67
N GLY A 910 -3.88 -3.41 -0.72
CA GLY A 910 -2.98 -3.68 0.40
C GLY A 910 -3.56 -4.60 1.48
N GLU A 911 -4.85 -4.95 1.41
CA GLU A 911 -5.59 -5.56 2.52
C GLU A 911 -6.10 -6.98 2.24
N VAL A 912 -5.81 -7.59 1.08
CA VAL A 912 -6.28 -8.96 0.73
C VAL A 912 -5.91 -9.98 1.81
N ILE A 913 -4.66 -9.94 2.28
CA ILE A 913 -4.15 -10.80 3.35
C ILE A 913 -4.79 -10.44 4.69
N THR A 914 -4.75 -9.16 5.07
CA THR A 914 -5.27 -8.63 6.35
C THR A 914 -6.73 -9.00 6.58
N ARG A 915 -7.58 -8.80 5.55
CA ARG A 915 -9.02 -9.04 5.57
C ARG A 915 -9.36 -10.52 5.67
N THR A 916 -8.57 -11.36 5.00
CA THR A 916 -8.67 -12.83 5.13
C THR A 916 -8.50 -13.26 6.59
N TRP A 917 -7.49 -12.73 7.28
CA TRP A 917 -7.21 -13.07 8.69
C TRP A 917 -8.19 -12.44 9.67
N GLN A 918 -8.70 -11.23 9.38
CA GLN A 918 -9.76 -10.59 10.17
C GLN A 918 -11.09 -11.36 10.10
N THR A 919 -11.46 -11.90 8.93
CA THR A 919 -12.63 -12.80 8.83
C THR A 919 -12.40 -14.13 9.55
N ALA A 920 -11.21 -14.75 9.43
CA ALA A 920 -10.88 -15.98 10.15
C ALA A 920 -10.95 -15.79 11.68
N ASP A 921 -10.43 -14.68 12.19
CA ASP A 921 -10.52 -14.31 13.60
C ASP A 921 -11.96 -14.10 14.07
N LYS A 922 -12.73 -13.24 13.36
CA LYS A 922 -14.15 -13.01 13.69
C LYS A 922 -14.92 -14.32 13.71
N MET A 923 -14.72 -15.19 12.74
CA MET A 923 -15.44 -16.47 12.66
C MET A 923 -15.01 -17.45 13.76
N LYS A 924 -13.77 -17.38 14.26
CA LYS A 924 -13.39 -18.07 15.50
C LYS A 924 -14.12 -17.50 16.72
N ILE A 925 -14.20 -16.18 16.88
CA ILE A 925 -14.87 -15.54 18.02
C ILE A 925 -16.38 -15.81 18.02
N VAL A 926 -17.03 -15.71 16.85
CA VAL A 926 -18.50 -15.83 16.71
C VAL A 926 -18.98 -17.28 16.65
N ARG A 927 -18.28 -18.16 15.92
CA ARG A 927 -18.72 -19.56 15.67
C ARG A 927 -17.92 -20.59 16.48
N GLY A 928 -16.91 -20.17 17.23
CA GLY A 928 -16.01 -21.06 17.94
C GLY A 928 -15.07 -21.83 17.00
N ARG A 929 -14.69 -23.04 17.41
CA ARG A 929 -13.74 -23.90 16.70
C ARG A 929 -14.42 -24.68 15.57
N LEU A 930 -13.73 -24.86 14.44
CA LEU A 930 -14.20 -25.73 13.36
C LEU A 930 -14.27 -27.21 13.81
N PRO A 931 -15.31 -27.98 13.44
CA PRO A 931 -15.45 -29.40 13.80
C PRO A 931 -14.31 -30.30 13.33
N GLU A 932 -13.59 -29.92 12.27
CA GLU A 932 -12.51 -30.70 11.65
C GLU A 932 -11.17 -30.66 12.43
N GLU A 933 -11.04 -29.74 13.40
CA GLU A 933 -9.79 -29.43 14.11
C GLU A 933 -9.34 -30.53 15.09
N LYS A 934 -8.03 -30.65 15.30
CA LYS A 934 -7.41 -31.68 16.16
C LYS A 934 -6.34 -31.05 17.07
N GLY A 935 -6.15 -31.59 18.27
CA GLY A 935 -5.30 -30.95 19.30
C GLY A 935 -6.00 -29.75 19.92
N ASP A 936 -5.28 -28.65 20.16
CA ASP A 936 -5.83 -27.39 20.72
C ASP A 936 -5.25 -26.18 19.96
N ASN A 937 -5.70 -26.04 18.72
CA ASN A 937 -5.20 -25.11 17.70
C ASN A 937 -6.27 -24.88 16.61
N ASP A 938 -5.98 -23.98 15.68
CA ASP A 938 -6.84 -23.61 14.54
C ASP A 938 -6.21 -24.00 13.18
N ASN A 939 -5.46 -25.10 13.12
CA ASN A 939 -4.65 -25.45 11.94
C ASN A 939 -5.48 -25.66 10.66
N ILE A 940 -6.69 -26.22 10.76
CA ILE A 940 -7.58 -26.40 9.61
C ILE A 940 -8.14 -25.05 9.15
N ARG A 941 -8.60 -24.19 10.08
CA ARG A 941 -9.05 -22.82 9.76
C ARG A 941 -7.92 -22.02 9.11
N ILE A 942 -6.71 -22.06 9.68
CA ILE A 942 -5.55 -21.33 9.18
C ILE A 942 -5.19 -21.77 7.75
N LYS A 943 -5.14 -23.08 7.47
CA LYS A 943 -4.87 -23.58 6.12
C LYS A 943 -6.03 -23.33 5.14
N ARG A 944 -7.29 -23.45 5.58
CA ARG A 944 -8.49 -23.11 4.79
C ARG A 944 -8.47 -21.66 4.36
N TYR A 945 -8.13 -20.72 5.25
CA TYR A 945 -8.09 -19.30 4.94
C TYR A 945 -6.86 -18.88 4.12
N LEU A 946 -5.67 -19.44 4.41
CA LEU A 946 -4.47 -19.20 3.61
C LEU A 946 -4.68 -19.58 2.13
N ALA A 947 -5.31 -20.73 1.87
CA ALA A 947 -5.58 -21.22 0.51
C ALA A 947 -6.34 -20.22 -0.38
N LYS A 948 -7.17 -19.36 0.23
CA LYS A 948 -8.04 -18.40 -0.48
C LYS A 948 -7.28 -17.31 -1.24
N TYR A 949 -6.06 -16.97 -0.81
CA TYR A 949 -5.21 -15.97 -1.48
C TYR A 949 -3.90 -16.55 -2.03
N THR A 950 -3.66 -17.87 -1.91
CA THR A 950 -2.46 -18.53 -2.42
C THR A 950 -2.80 -19.56 -3.50
N ILE A 951 -3.19 -20.78 -3.13
CA ILE A 951 -3.31 -21.90 -4.06
C ILE A 951 -4.62 -21.91 -4.85
N ASN A 952 -5.74 -21.45 -4.27
CA ASN A 952 -7.03 -21.47 -4.97
C ASN A 952 -7.12 -20.45 -6.13
N PRO A 953 -6.60 -19.21 -6.01
CA PRO A 953 -6.43 -18.34 -7.17
C PRO A 953 -5.46 -18.94 -8.20
N ALA A 954 -4.37 -19.57 -7.75
CA ALA A 954 -3.39 -20.19 -8.65
C ALA A 954 -4.00 -21.35 -9.45
N LEU A 955 -4.83 -22.18 -8.82
CA LEU A 955 -5.55 -23.28 -9.47
C LEU A 955 -6.56 -22.72 -10.47
N THR A 956 -7.47 -21.85 -10.01
CA THR A 956 -8.56 -21.24 -10.80
C THR A 956 -8.05 -20.61 -12.10
N HIS A 957 -6.86 -20.02 -12.09
CA HIS A 957 -6.26 -19.32 -13.25
C HIS A 957 -5.11 -20.08 -13.91
N GLY A 958 -4.95 -21.37 -13.64
CA GLY A 958 -3.98 -22.24 -14.33
C GLY A 958 -2.51 -21.96 -14.04
N MET A 959 -2.21 -21.23 -12.95
CA MET A 959 -0.88 -20.82 -12.50
C MET A 959 -0.26 -21.78 -11.45
N ALA A 960 -1.05 -22.68 -10.86
CA ALA A 960 -0.65 -23.57 -9.75
C ALA A 960 0.53 -24.50 -10.04
N HIS A 961 0.89 -24.66 -11.33
CA HIS A 961 2.08 -25.39 -11.77
C HIS A 961 3.40 -24.64 -11.51
N LEU A 962 3.35 -23.37 -11.13
CA LEU A 962 4.52 -22.50 -10.93
C LEU A 962 4.50 -21.74 -9.59
N ILE A 963 3.33 -21.34 -9.09
CA ILE A 963 3.15 -20.52 -7.89
C ILE A 963 1.96 -20.99 -7.03
N GLY A 964 1.74 -20.34 -5.89
CA GLY A 964 0.54 -20.49 -5.05
C GLY A 964 0.71 -21.38 -3.81
N SER A 965 1.86 -22.05 -3.64
CA SER A 965 2.17 -22.88 -2.48
C SER A 965 3.68 -23.09 -2.36
N LEU A 966 4.13 -23.53 -1.18
CA LEU A 966 5.54 -23.76 -0.83
C LEU A 966 6.05 -25.17 -1.20
N GLU A 967 5.62 -25.68 -2.36
CA GLU A 967 6.00 -27.00 -2.86
C GLU A 967 7.33 -26.98 -3.63
N ASP A 968 7.98 -28.15 -3.74
CA ASP A 968 9.18 -28.35 -4.55
C ASP A 968 8.92 -28.02 -6.04
N ASP A 969 9.98 -27.61 -6.75
CA ASP A 969 10.00 -27.13 -8.14
C ASP A 969 9.13 -25.89 -8.45
N LYS A 970 8.44 -25.31 -7.46
CA LYS A 970 7.73 -24.03 -7.61
C LYS A 970 8.66 -22.82 -7.50
N MET A 971 8.26 -21.73 -8.11
CA MET A 971 8.98 -20.45 -8.11
C MET A 971 9.03 -19.88 -6.68
N ALA A 972 10.23 -19.49 -6.23
CA ALA A 972 10.46 -19.05 -4.85
C ALA A 972 9.97 -17.61 -4.59
N ASP A 973 8.66 -17.41 -4.74
CA ASP A 973 7.91 -16.21 -4.39
C ASP A 973 7.41 -16.36 -2.94
N LEU A 974 8.18 -15.82 -1.99
CA LEU A 974 8.06 -16.11 -0.55
C LEU A 974 7.83 -14.82 0.25
N VAL A 975 7.11 -14.92 1.36
CA VAL A 975 6.92 -13.81 2.31
C VAL A 975 7.28 -14.26 3.71
N LEU A 976 8.14 -13.48 4.38
CA LEU A 976 8.61 -13.72 5.74
C LEU A 976 7.92 -12.76 6.71
N TRP A 977 7.47 -13.28 7.85
CA TRP A 977 6.68 -12.54 8.84
C TRP A 977 7.24 -12.72 10.26
N LYS A 978 7.36 -11.64 11.04
CA LYS A 978 7.38 -11.78 12.50
C LYS A 978 6.00 -12.25 12.97
N PRO A 979 5.90 -13.21 13.91
CA PRO A 979 4.61 -13.65 14.47
C PRO A 979 3.71 -12.50 14.91
N ALA A 980 4.27 -11.49 15.56
CA ALA A 980 3.52 -10.34 16.06
C ALA A 980 2.93 -9.43 14.97
N PHE A 981 3.39 -9.52 13.72
CA PHE A 981 2.97 -8.68 12.59
C PHE A 981 2.35 -9.49 11.43
N PHE A 982 2.22 -10.82 11.61
CA PHE A 982 1.67 -11.72 10.62
C PHE A 982 0.30 -11.25 10.13
N GLY A 983 0.11 -11.26 8.81
CA GLY A 983 -1.13 -10.84 8.17
C GLY A 983 -1.36 -9.34 8.08
N ALA A 984 -0.56 -8.50 8.76
CA ALA A 984 -0.65 -7.04 8.69
C ALA A 984 0.55 -6.39 7.97
N LYS A 985 1.78 -6.78 8.33
CA LYS A 985 3.02 -6.21 7.79
C LYS A 985 4.12 -7.28 7.72
N PRO A 986 4.57 -7.71 6.53
CA PRO A 986 5.67 -8.65 6.41
C PRO A 986 7.01 -7.98 6.76
N GLU A 987 8.02 -8.80 7.05
CA GLU A 987 9.41 -8.36 7.19
C GLU A 987 10.06 -8.22 5.81
N MET A 988 9.81 -9.18 4.92
CA MET A 988 10.56 -9.35 3.68
C MET A 988 9.71 -10.11 2.64
N VAL A 989 9.82 -9.71 1.36
CA VAL A 989 9.17 -10.34 0.22
C VAL A 989 10.21 -10.70 -0.84
N LEU A 990 10.20 -11.95 -1.26
CA LEU A 990 11.08 -12.52 -2.27
C LEU A 990 10.32 -12.74 -3.58
N LYS A 991 11.02 -12.56 -4.70
CA LYS A 991 10.59 -12.96 -6.05
C LYS A 991 11.65 -13.85 -6.66
N SER A 992 11.32 -15.07 -7.07
CA SER A 992 12.30 -16.10 -7.47
C SER A 992 13.54 -16.13 -6.56
N GLY A 993 13.34 -16.17 -5.24
CA GLY A 993 14.42 -16.23 -4.25
C GLY A 993 15.20 -14.93 -4.02
N GLN A 994 14.98 -13.88 -4.83
CA GLN A 994 15.62 -12.58 -4.66
C GLN A 994 14.80 -11.67 -3.75
N ILE A 995 15.45 -11.05 -2.76
CA ILE A 995 14.82 -10.06 -1.89
C ILE A 995 14.43 -8.84 -2.72
N THR A 996 13.13 -8.58 -2.79
CA THR A 996 12.52 -7.59 -3.68
C THR A 996 11.90 -6.43 -2.90
N TRP A 997 11.32 -6.71 -1.73
CA TRP A 997 10.81 -5.71 -0.80
C TRP A 997 11.18 -6.11 0.64
N SER A 998 11.43 -5.15 1.51
CA SER A 998 11.75 -5.41 2.92
C SER A 998 11.46 -4.21 3.80
N GLN A 999 11.15 -4.47 5.07
CA GLN A 999 11.30 -3.50 6.15
C GLN A 999 12.77 -3.06 6.20
N MET A 1000 13.01 -1.76 6.15
CA MET A 1000 14.36 -1.19 6.13
C MET A 1000 14.36 0.21 6.75
N GLY A 1001 15.29 0.43 7.68
CA GLY A 1001 15.50 1.68 8.39
C GLY A 1001 16.09 2.82 7.56
N LEU A 1002 16.77 3.73 8.25
CA LEU A 1002 17.54 4.80 7.64
C LEU A 1002 18.75 4.24 6.87
N ALA A 1003 18.76 4.37 5.53
CA ALA A 1003 19.80 3.82 4.65
C ALA A 1003 21.22 4.41 4.82
N ASN A 1004 21.41 5.39 5.71
CA ASN A 1004 22.72 5.95 6.10
C ASN A 1004 23.21 5.41 7.46
N ALA A 1005 22.37 4.68 8.21
CA ALA A 1005 22.73 4.21 9.54
C ALA A 1005 23.78 3.09 9.51
N SER A 1006 24.47 2.91 10.65
CA SER A 1006 25.49 1.87 10.84
C SER A 1006 24.95 0.43 10.83
N ILE A 1007 23.63 0.27 10.97
CA ILE A 1007 22.87 -0.99 10.95
C ILE A 1007 21.50 -0.75 10.27
N PRO A 1008 20.79 -1.78 9.77
CA PRO A 1008 19.59 -1.61 8.93
C PRO A 1008 18.28 -1.31 9.68
N THR A 1009 18.30 -1.30 11.01
CA THR A 1009 17.13 -1.21 11.90
C THR A 1009 16.77 0.16 12.51
N PRO A 1010 17.62 1.21 12.52
CA PRO A 1010 17.24 2.53 13.06
C PRO A 1010 16.17 3.26 12.24
N GLU A 1011 15.31 3.98 12.93
CA GLU A 1011 14.15 4.67 12.35
C GLU A 1011 14.52 5.76 11.33
N PRO A 1012 13.71 5.98 10.27
CA PRO A 1012 12.39 5.37 10.03
C PRO A 1012 12.48 4.00 9.34
N VAL A 1013 11.90 2.97 9.96
CA VAL A 1013 11.71 1.65 9.35
C VAL A 1013 10.44 1.68 8.50
N GLN A 1014 10.59 1.38 7.21
CA GLN A 1014 9.51 1.39 6.23
C GLN A 1014 9.69 0.22 5.25
N GLN A 1015 8.61 -0.18 4.57
CA GLN A 1015 8.71 -1.08 3.41
C GLN A 1015 9.42 -0.35 2.26
N ARG A 1016 10.50 -0.93 1.72
CA ARG A 1016 11.31 -0.32 0.65
C ARG A 1016 11.64 -1.30 -0.49
N GLU A 1017 11.79 -0.76 -1.70
CA GLU A 1017 12.40 -1.42 -2.86
C GLU A 1017 13.80 -1.96 -2.52
N MET A 1018 14.02 -3.26 -2.79
CA MET A 1018 15.32 -3.93 -2.65
C MET A 1018 15.92 -4.28 -4.02
N PHE A 1019 17.07 -4.95 -4.06
CA PHE A 1019 17.77 -5.25 -5.33
C PHE A 1019 16.98 -6.11 -6.32
N GLY A 1020 16.03 -6.95 -5.86
CA GLY A 1020 15.08 -7.67 -6.71
C GLY A 1020 14.09 -6.75 -7.45
N ALA A 1021 13.84 -5.54 -6.95
CA ALA A 1021 13.03 -4.51 -7.61
C ALA A 1021 13.84 -3.64 -8.61
N CYS A 1022 15.17 -3.78 -8.64
CA CYS A 1022 16.05 -2.79 -9.28
C CYS A 1022 16.51 -3.20 -10.70
N GLY A 1023 16.55 -2.22 -11.61
CA GLY A 1023 17.22 -2.36 -12.91
C GLY A 1023 16.57 -3.39 -13.83
N LYS A 1024 17.23 -4.55 -14.01
CA LYS A 1024 16.71 -5.67 -14.83
C LYS A 1024 16.27 -6.89 -14.01
N SER A 1025 16.46 -6.88 -12.68
CA SER A 1025 15.98 -7.96 -11.80
C SER A 1025 14.49 -8.29 -12.00
N PRO A 1026 13.57 -7.31 -12.17
CA PRO A 1026 12.14 -7.57 -12.38
C PRO A 1026 11.78 -8.42 -13.61
N GLY A 1027 12.65 -8.48 -14.63
CA GLY A 1027 12.47 -9.36 -15.79
C GLY A 1027 12.97 -10.79 -15.53
N ALA A 1028 14.03 -10.94 -14.73
CA ALA A 1028 14.62 -12.23 -14.40
C ALA A 1028 13.87 -12.99 -13.29
N ASN A 1029 13.25 -12.27 -12.34
CA ASN A 1029 12.67 -12.83 -11.12
C ASN A 1029 11.13 -12.85 -11.07
N SER A 1030 10.47 -12.44 -12.16
CA SER A 1030 9.02 -12.34 -12.25
C SER A 1030 8.52 -12.74 -13.64
N VAL A 1031 7.26 -13.19 -13.74
CA VAL A 1031 6.67 -13.72 -14.99
C VAL A 1031 5.47 -12.91 -15.47
N VAL A 1032 5.14 -13.04 -16.75
CA VAL A 1032 3.83 -12.63 -17.29
C VAL A 1032 3.05 -13.88 -17.72
N PHE A 1033 1.87 -14.05 -17.13
CA PHE A 1033 0.95 -15.13 -17.48
C PHE A 1033 0.12 -14.72 -18.69
N VAL A 1034 0.13 -15.58 -19.72
CA VAL A 1034 -0.53 -15.37 -21.01
C VAL A 1034 -1.31 -16.62 -21.43
N SER A 1035 -2.17 -16.51 -22.45
CA SER A 1035 -2.76 -17.69 -23.08
C SER A 1035 -1.69 -18.60 -23.70
N LYS A 1036 -1.95 -19.91 -23.71
CA LYS A 1036 -1.08 -20.87 -24.42
C LYS A 1036 -0.94 -20.54 -25.90
N VAL A 1037 -2.02 -20.11 -26.57
CA VAL A 1037 -2.01 -19.82 -28.01
C VAL A 1037 -1.13 -18.61 -28.38
N SER A 1038 -1.00 -17.61 -27.49
CA SER A 1038 -0.10 -16.48 -27.70
C SER A 1038 1.37 -16.90 -27.65
N LEU A 1039 1.72 -17.75 -26.67
CA LEU A 1039 3.07 -18.29 -26.48
C LEU A 1039 3.48 -19.24 -27.61
N ASP A 1040 2.59 -20.18 -27.99
CA ASP A 1040 2.83 -21.18 -29.04
C ASP A 1040 3.01 -20.55 -30.42
N ARG A 1041 2.33 -19.43 -30.71
CA ARG A 1041 2.39 -18.73 -32.01
C ARG A 1041 3.50 -17.68 -32.12
N GLY A 1042 4.31 -17.47 -31.07
CA GLY A 1042 5.38 -16.49 -31.09
C GLY A 1042 4.95 -15.02 -30.89
N ILE A 1043 3.69 -14.78 -30.50
CA ILE A 1043 3.10 -13.42 -30.49
C ILE A 1043 3.68 -12.59 -29.33
N ILE A 1044 3.65 -13.15 -28.12
CA ILE A 1044 4.17 -12.50 -26.90
C ILE A 1044 5.68 -12.22 -26.99
N GLN A 1045 6.44 -13.09 -27.65
CA GLN A 1045 7.87 -12.92 -27.93
C GLN A 1045 8.14 -11.72 -28.84
N GLY A 1046 7.20 -11.39 -29.74
CA GLY A 1046 7.26 -10.20 -30.59
C GLY A 1046 7.12 -8.87 -29.82
N TYR A 1047 6.74 -8.89 -28.54
CA TYR A 1047 6.63 -7.67 -27.71
C TYR A 1047 7.97 -7.26 -27.07
N GLY A 1048 8.98 -8.13 -27.06
CA GLY A 1048 10.32 -7.79 -26.56
C GLY A 1048 10.43 -7.58 -25.04
N LEU A 1049 9.51 -8.16 -24.27
CA LEU A 1049 9.49 -8.12 -22.80
C LEU A 1049 10.77 -8.71 -22.19
N SER A 1050 11.20 -8.18 -21.04
CA SER A 1050 12.28 -8.78 -20.26
C SER A 1050 11.79 -9.84 -19.27
N LYS A 1051 10.51 -9.81 -18.86
CA LYS A 1051 9.84 -10.89 -18.14
C LYS A 1051 9.72 -12.16 -18.97
N ARG A 1052 9.90 -13.31 -18.33
CA ARG A 1052 9.53 -14.62 -18.90
C ARG A 1052 8.01 -14.71 -19.05
N ALA A 1053 7.53 -14.91 -20.28
CA ALA A 1053 6.14 -15.30 -20.53
C ALA A 1053 5.90 -16.78 -20.17
N VAL A 1054 4.76 -17.05 -19.52
CA VAL A 1054 4.34 -18.38 -19.08
C VAL A 1054 2.88 -18.60 -19.49
N ALA A 1055 2.55 -19.75 -20.06
CA ALA A 1055 1.18 -20.08 -20.42
C ALA A 1055 0.36 -20.48 -19.18
N VAL A 1056 -0.86 -19.97 -19.05
CA VAL A 1056 -1.88 -20.61 -18.19
C VAL A 1056 -2.37 -21.90 -18.82
N SER A 1057 -2.79 -22.87 -18.00
CA SER A 1057 -3.34 -24.15 -18.45
C SER A 1057 -4.16 -24.86 -17.37
N GLY A 1058 -5.15 -25.64 -17.76
CA GLY A 1058 -5.99 -26.46 -16.89
C GLY A 1058 -7.30 -25.79 -16.45
N CYS A 1059 -7.60 -24.59 -16.94
CA CYS A 1059 -8.67 -23.72 -16.45
C CYS A 1059 -10.09 -24.30 -16.68
N ARG A 1060 -10.29 -25.14 -17.71
CA ARG A 1060 -11.64 -25.55 -18.18
C ARG A 1060 -12.19 -26.87 -17.61
N ARG A 1061 -11.46 -27.51 -16.71
CA ARG A 1061 -11.86 -28.80 -16.09
C ARG A 1061 -11.99 -28.74 -14.57
N LEU A 1062 -11.76 -27.57 -13.99
CA LEU A 1062 -11.87 -27.34 -12.56
C LEU A 1062 -13.34 -27.23 -12.15
N THR A 1063 -13.62 -27.76 -10.97
CA THR A 1063 -14.90 -27.70 -10.27
C THR A 1063 -14.67 -27.22 -8.84
N LYS A 1064 -15.74 -26.95 -8.11
CA LYS A 1064 -15.67 -26.59 -6.68
C LYS A 1064 -14.83 -27.59 -5.87
N ALA A 1065 -14.93 -28.88 -6.20
CA ALA A 1065 -14.21 -29.97 -5.54
C ALA A 1065 -12.68 -29.91 -5.70
N ASP A 1066 -12.16 -29.11 -6.63
CA ASP A 1066 -10.72 -28.93 -6.86
C ASP A 1066 -10.14 -27.77 -6.01
N MET A 1067 -10.98 -27.05 -5.25
CA MET A 1067 -10.56 -25.92 -4.41
C MET A 1067 -10.07 -26.39 -3.04
N VAL A 1068 -8.77 -26.25 -2.78
CA VAL A 1068 -8.06 -26.74 -1.59
C VAL A 1068 -8.71 -26.21 -0.32
N LEU A 1069 -9.20 -27.14 0.51
CA LEU A 1069 -9.89 -26.90 1.80
C LEU A 1069 -11.14 -26.01 1.72
N ASN A 1070 -11.61 -25.70 0.51
CA ASN A 1070 -12.72 -24.79 0.23
C ASN A 1070 -13.61 -25.33 -0.89
N ASP A 1071 -13.90 -26.62 -0.77
CA ASP A 1071 -14.57 -27.51 -1.71
C ASP A 1071 -16.08 -27.68 -1.44
N LEU A 1072 -16.60 -27.06 -0.37
CA LEU A 1072 -18.00 -27.21 0.02
C LEU A 1072 -18.93 -26.60 -1.05
N CYS A 1073 -19.88 -27.40 -1.54
CA CYS A 1073 -20.82 -27.04 -2.60
C CYS A 1073 -22.27 -27.11 -2.05
N PRO A 1074 -22.68 -26.15 -1.20
CA PRO A 1074 -23.94 -26.23 -0.46
C PRO A 1074 -25.12 -25.71 -1.29
N VAL A 1075 -26.29 -26.32 -1.15
CA VAL A 1075 -27.53 -25.75 -1.69
C VAL A 1075 -27.94 -24.55 -0.82
N ILE A 1076 -28.02 -23.37 -1.43
CA ILE A 1076 -28.37 -22.10 -0.78
C ILE A 1076 -29.65 -21.55 -1.40
N THR A 1077 -30.52 -20.98 -0.56
CA THR A 1077 -31.66 -20.15 -0.99
C THR A 1077 -31.59 -18.79 -0.30
N VAL A 1078 -31.82 -17.73 -1.04
CA VAL A 1078 -31.99 -16.37 -0.50
C VAL A 1078 -33.47 -16.02 -0.57
N ASP A 1079 -34.02 -15.46 0.50
CA ASP A 1079 -35.41 -14.99 0.50
C ASP A 1079 -35.54 -13.66 -0.27
N PRO A 1080 -36.42 -13.54 -1.28
CA PRO A 1080 -36.44 -12.39 -2.18
C PRO A 1080 -37.06 -11.11 -1.57
N GLN A 1081 -37.59 -11.15 -0.34
CA GLN A 1081 -38.19 -10.00 0.33
C GLN A 1081 -37.42 -9.56 1.59
N SER A 1082 -36.77 -10.51 2.26
CA SER A 1082 -36.02 -10.30 3.50
C SER A 1082 -34.52 -10.56 3.36
N TYR A 1083 -34.05 -10.94 2.17
CA TYR A 1083 -32.66 -11.24 1.80
C TYR A 1083 -31.97 -12.33 2.64
N ARG A 1084 -32.73 -13.01 3.51
CA ARG A 1084 -32.23 -14.02 4.45
C ARG A 1084 -31.68 -15.24 3.72
N VAL A 1085 -30.39 -15.46 3.87
CA VAL A 1085 -29.66 -16.57 3.27
C VAL A 1085 -29.86 -17.82 4.12
N HIS A 1086 -30.28 -18.91 3.50
CA HIS A 1086 -30.49 -20.20 4.15
C HIS A 1086 -29.69 -21.29 3.45
N LEU A 1087 -28.95 -22.07 4.24
CA LEU A 1087 -28.40 -23.36 3.85
C LEU A 1087 -29.53 -24.41 3.88
N LEU A 1088 -29.70 -25.16 2.79
CA LEU A 1088 -30.59 -26.31 2.74
C LEU A 1088 -29.79 -27.59 3.00
N THR A 1089 -30.29 -28.42 3.92
CA THR A 1089 -29.73 -29.75 4.22
C THR A 1089 -30.84 -30.79 4.21
N THR A 1090 -30.68 -31.84 3.40
CA THR A 1090 -31.65 -32.94 3.32
C THR A 1090 -31.17 -34.12 4.15
N GLY A 1091 -31.90 -34.44 5.22
CA GLY A 1091 -31.62 -35.59 6.10
C GLY A 1091 -32.78 -36.59 6.14
N GLU A 1092 -32.66 -37.62 6.97
CA GLU A 1092 -33.71 -38.64 7.16
C GLU A 1092 -35.02 -38.04 7.74
N GLU A 1093 -34.93 -36.92 8.46
CA GLU A 1093 -36.06 -36.17 9.01
C GLU A 1093 -36.68 -35.15 8.01
N GLY A 1094 -36.11 -35.00 6.80
CA GLY A 1094 -36.58 -34.11 5.75
C GLY A 1094 -35.62 -32.96 5.40
N GLU A 1095 -36.15 -31.90 4.79
CA GLU A 1095 -35.40 -30.68 4.44
C GLU A 1095 -35.31 -29.74 5.66
N LYS A 1096 -34.10 -29.58 6.20
CA LYS A 1096 -33.79 -28.59 7.25
C LYS A 1096 -33.18 -27.34 6.60
N ARG A 1097 -33.74 -26.17 6.95
CA ARG A 1097 -33.21 -24.84 6.60
C ARG A 1097 -32.44 -24.25 7.77
N GLU A 1098 -31.21 -23.80 7.53
CA GLU A 1098 -30.36 -23.13 8.52
C GLU A 1098 -30.04 -21.71 8.06
N HIS A 1099 -30.42 -20.71 8.83
CA HIS A 1099 -30.21 -19.30 8.49
C HIS A 1099 -28.73 -18.92 8.68
N LEU A 1100 -28.05 -18.57 7.59
CA LEU A 1100 -26.64 -18.20 7.58
C LEU A 1100 -26.49 -16.71 7.89
N THR A 1101 -26.05 -16.38 9.11
CA THR A 1101 -25.79 -15.00 9.52
C THR A 1101 -24.74 -14.93 10.63
N CYS A 1102 -24.19 -13.74 10.83
CA CYS A 1102 -23.34 -13.40 11.98
C CYS A 1102 -23.55 -11.92 12.38
N PRO A 1103 -23.37 -11.57 13.66
CA PRO A 1103 -23.40 -10.16 14.07
C PRO A 1103 -22.25 -9.37 13.43
N PRO A 1104 -22.40 -8.04 13.24
CA PRO A 1104 -21.31 -7.17 12.84
C PRO A 1104 -20.26 -7.06 13.95
N SER A 1105 -18.98 -7.07 13.59
CA SER A 1105 -17.90 -6.76 14.54
C SER A 1105 -17.80 -5.25 14.82
N SER A 1106 -17.70 -4.87 16.10
CA SER A 1106 -17.36 -3.50 16.53
C SER A 1106 -15.86 -3.21 16.51
N ARG A 1107 -15.02 -4.25 16.48
CA ARG A 1107 -13.56 -4.18 16.47
C ARG A 1107 -12.94 -5.34 15.68
N LEU A 1108 -11.76 -5.12 15.10
CA LEU A 1108 -10.96 -6.14 14.43
C LEU A 1108 -9.50 -6.15 14.96
N PRO A 1109 -8.81 -7.31 14.92
CA PRO A 1109 -7.35 -7.39 15.03
C PRO A 1109 -6.70 -6.85 13.75
N LEU A 1110 -5.36 -6.85 13.69
CA LEU A 1110 -4.58 -6.46 12.50
C LEU A 1110 -4.91 -5.04 11.97
N ALA A 1111 -5.46 -4.17 12.81
CA ALA A 1111 -5.95 -2.83 12.46
C ALA A 1111 -5.22 -1.74 13.28
N GLN A 1112 -5.93 -1.05 14.18
CA GLN A 1112 -5.44 0.11 14.95
C GLN A 1112 -4.12 -0.11 15.71
N ARG A 1113 -3.73 -1.36 16.03
CA ARG A 1113 -2.45 -1.66 16.70
C ARG A 1113 -1.22 -1.42 15.78
N TYR A 1114 -1.39 -1.46 14.45
CA TYR A 1114 -0.30 -1.56 13.47
C TYR A 1114 -0.18 -0.39 12.48
N PHE A 1115 -1.28 0.30 12.17
CA PHE A 1115 -1.33 1.34 11.14
C PHE A 1115 -1.34 2.74 11.76
N LEU A 1116 -0.75 3.73 11.07
CA LEU A 1116 -0.59 5.11 11.58
C LEU A 1116 -1.85 5.97 11.35
N PHE A 1117 -2.72 5.53 10.45
CA PHE A 1117 -3.99 6.12 10.08
C PHE A 1117 -5.01 4.99 9.91
#